data_AF-A0A7S4SQG5-F1
#
_entry.id   AF-A0A7S4SQG5-F1
#
_cell.length_a   1.000
_cell.length_b   1.000
_cell.length_c   1.000
_cell.angle_alpha   90.00
_cell.angle_beta   90.00
_cell.angle_gamma   90.00
#
_symmetry.space_group_name_H-M   'P 1'
#
loop_
_entity.id
_entity.type
_entity.pdbx_description
1 polymer ?
#
loop_
_entity_poly.entity_id
_entity_poly.type
_entity_poly.pdbx_seq_one_letter_code
_entity_poly.pdbx_strand_id
1 'polypeptide(L)'
;MEGAEISSFVDGGRAEEDREFKPLEGRLVEVFDMEGVTVKSVAVQDEDAEAQDVDVNRRQGRCVGWFEAEKTYIVETFDGILAGVPEEHVREYYPPSADQGGFDLAWPSGIDVSEMFGELVCQEIAAKGFCLIQTYMSDKEREQAIAAAQDEDRHFYRMKQEIEGAYLGYDSFTKVSNMEHDEMEGEADAANPLEHCNRQMSTLGLLLSPVSAANLGFSCHGRLNGMIRMSIDKSEEDELPVESIMDEEDSEEWTANIESWVRFQQRRKLCIMCLIANSGGSLWLYPKEGFGPKSYHIPITQNKILIFRHDLMGYSYQVEGPSLALQTWVLNDPPRFQEIKEMQVNIGVPGERGEVVVNPGPDVPEGPKASVMALTVRLPGEAWNPAQYWQVYCGGTDAISQWPQSRWETEPYYQEGCDSNLTGKAYTCHGGFISQEMITQFDNQFFSIDFQEAKSMLPGQRISMEVGYQCLAASGFDKRSLAGRRIGLWFGDVGPDWHSFQTEWGRFNQDVSPALMGTNMNNSVTAGRIAHAFDLRGPISSYDTACSASLVAMNAAHLLMFDSDTPRKENSEALVTGVNTLLGPGSFIGNCMATMLSHQGRSFTFNRSADGYQRGEGCGSIFIKLYDGNKKEEEERVCALIGTATNQDGRSASLTAPNGPAQQSVIKKSMRFAGINPNTVSIAECHGTGTALGDPIEVGALSAVMHQREFPLLKTSAKSNISHLEAGAGIAGLSKCIMMINVATAPPNCHLNIMNPHLTTEAFPVYFDTEVIDSGFSSLYCGVSSFGFGGTNSRADVFGYASRGHKAVIRYELPQPNPPRVQPIGQSVFICGSWTAWSEYEEMEGGRDGIYKCAVALGDSKREKFYLSCTEDTYEAIHPLIDDADGAAQVIGPDWDGKGLYWLIDGHKDGASVGTIYEITFSWTPDKKSVSWERSGTTTEYRVLGLEYEHKYYLTGSWMKWEGYEEMTKLEDEDCYEGTFKISYTHMEEFQIVRDRDPKQVLYPSCARCRRAGVPVMGPDGLGKGKNWLARGPQHQEVTVRIALVDGKASVSIWSQVMGERMWESWDAWALQNAQTFYLSGSINGGQLTPLIPDVTTAGLHTCQVTLDDEGTASFHIVVDEDSGLLMYPDEEMALRGPDADASTFWCIQGFGGNVYEIKLDLTERDRTRMVTWEPAVIGALA
;
A
#
# COMPACT_ATOMS: atom_id res chain seq x y z
N MET A 1 38.67 48.88 -42.94
CA MET A 1 37.59 49.72 -43.51
C MET A 1 36.75 50.18 -42.34
N GLU A 2 36.39 51.45 -42.38
CA GLU A 2 35.87 52.27 -41.26
C GLU A 2 34.61 51.69 -40.60
N GLY A 3 34.44 52.04 -39.33
CA GLY A 3 33.51 51.43 -38.39
C GLY A 3 32.04 51.52 -38.77
N ALA A 4 31.30 50.51 -38.34
CA ALA A 4 29.85 50.51 -38.29
C ALA A 4 29.46 50.40 -36.81
N GLU A 5 28.84 51.48 -36.30
CA GLU A 5 28.23 51.57 -34.99
C GLU A 5 27.15 50.48 -34.84
N ILE A 6 27.31 49.59 -33.85
CA ILE A 6 26.25 48.71 -33.33
C ILE A 6 25.90 49.20 -31.91
N SER A 7 25.69 50.51 -31.74
CA SER A 7 25.38 51.12 -30.43
C SER A 7 23.88 51.33 -30.19
N SER A 8 22.99 50.59 -30.85
CA SER A 8 21.54 50.84 -30.78
C SER A 8 20.70 49.72 -30.17
N PHE A 9 21.29 48.72 -29.50
CA PHE A 9 20.51 47.67 -28.82
C PHE A 9 20.14 48.01 -27.37
N VAL A 10 20.63 49.13 -26.83
CA VAL A 10 20.33 49.58 -25.46
C VAL A 10 20.01 51.08 -25.44
N ASP A 11 18.90 51.48 -26.04
CA ASP A 11 18.24 52.71 -25.57
C ASP A 11 16.72 52.51 -25.54
N GLY A 12 16.20 52.50 -24.32
CA GLY A 12 14.79 52.31 -24.04
C GLY A 12 13.99 53.51 -24.51
N GLY A 13 13.13 53.29 -25.50
CA GLY A 13 11.97 54.13 -25.72
C GLY A 13 11.80 54.63 -27.16
N ARG A 14 10.72 54.14 -27.77
CA ARG A 14 10.02 54.66 -28.97
C ARG A 14 10.60 54.24 -30.32
N ALA A 15 10.15 53.08 -30.80
CA ALA A 15 9.38 52.92 -32.06
C ALA A 15 9.21 51.42 -32.37
N GLU A 16 8.14 50.79 -31.89
CA GLU A 16 7.74 49.45 -32.34
C GLU A 16 6.38 49.54 -33.05
N GLU A 17 6.41 49.93 -34.31
CA GLU A 17 5.36 49.58 -35.28
C GLU A 17 6.09 49.03 -36.53
N ASP A 18 5.74 47.80 -36.93
CA ASP A 18 6.14 47.08 -38.15
C ASP A 18 7.55 46.44 -38.24
N ARG A 19 7.97 45.60 -37.27
CA ARG A 19 9.02 44.59 -37.53
C ARG A 19 8.40 43.25 -37.94
N GLU A 20 8.68 42.79 -39.15
CA GLU A 20 8.26 41.49 -39.67
C GLU A 20 9.21 40.40 -39.13
N PHE A 21 8.75 39.55 -38.21
CA PHE A 21 9.54 38.44 -37.68
C PHE A 21 9.83 37.39 -38.76
N LYS A 22 11.08 36.97 -38.89
CA LYS A 22 11.46 35.87 -39.79
C LYS A 22 11.01 34.52 -39.23
N PRO A 23 10.78 33.51 -40.09
CA PRO A 23 10.16 32.24 -39.69
C PRO A 23 10.85 31.48 -38.54
N LEU A 24 12.18 31.61 -38.41
CA LEU A 24 12.96 30.91 -37.39
C LEU A 24 13.26 31.75 -36.14
N GLU A 25 12.93 33.06 -36.11
CA GLU A 25 13.14 33.88 -34.91
C GLU A 25 12.34 33.32 -33.72
N GLY A 26 13.02 33.10 -32.58
CA GLY A 26 12.48 32.47 -31.37
C GLY A 26 12.43 30.93 -31.39
N ARG A 27 12.69 30.28 -32.53
CA ARG A 27 12.66 28.81 -32.67
C ARG A 27 13.98 28.18 -32.24
N LEU A 28 13.90 26.92 -31.83
CA LEU A 28 15.09 26.07 -31.71
C LEU A 28 15.59 25.70 -33.10
N VAL A 29 16.90 25.76 -33.29
CA VAL A 29 17.54 25.58 -34.59
C VAL A 29 18.82 24.75 -34.48
N GLU A 30 19.20 24.14 -35.59
CA GLU A 30 20.51 23.51 -35.78
C GLU A 30 21.22 24.12 -36.99
N VAL A 31 22.54 24.26 -36.86
CA VAL A 31 23.41 24.76 -37.91
C VAL A 31 23.97 23.57 -38.71
N PHE A 32 23.95 23.65 -40.04
CA PHE A 32 24.36 22.55 -40.90
C PHE A 32 25.12 23.03 -42.15
N ASP A 33 25.83 22.11 -42.81
CA ASP A 33 26.60 22.34 -44.05
C ASP A 33 27.66 23.45 -43.97
N MET A 34 28.27 23.66 -42.79
CA MET A 34 29.36 24.63 -42.56
C MET A 34 30.69 23.97 -42.17
N GLU A 35 30.96 22.74 -42.62
CA GLU A 35 32.19 22.00 -42.27
C GLU A 35 33.46 22.79 -42.66
N GLY A 36 34.28 23.14 -41.66
CA GLY A 36 35.53 23.89 -41.85
C GLY A 36 35.35 25.40 -42.07
N VAL A 37 34.13 25.93 -41.87
CA VAL A 37 33.83 27.37 -41.99
C VAL A 37 33.60 27.94 -40.59
N THR A 38 34.36 28.97 -40.22
CA THR A 38 34.14 29.72 -38.98
C THR A 38 33.29 30.94 -39.23
N VAL A 39 32.47 31.31 -38.26
CA VAL A 39 31.70 32.56 -38.23
C VAL A 39 32.21 33.45 -37.11
N LYS A 40 31.95 34.75 -37.23
CA LYS A 40 32.29 35.69 -36.16
C LYS A 40 31.28 35.58 -35.02
N SER A 41 31.79 35.45 -33.80
CA SER A 41 30.95 35.61 -32.61
C SER A 41 30.42 37.04 -32.50
N VAL A 42 29.23 37.17 -31.93
CA VAL A 42 28.58 38.45 -31.63
C VAL A 42 28.75 38.71 -30.14
N ALA A 43 29.50 39.74 -29.77
CA ALA A 43 29.66 40.15 -28.38
C ALA A 43 28.41 40.94 -27.92
N VAL A 44 27.75 40.48 -26.86
CA VAL A 44 26.51 41.10 -26.33
C VAL A 44 26.79 42.08 -25.19
N GLN A 45 27.90 41.94 -24.47
CA GLN A 45 28.11 42.63 -23.18
C GLN A 45 29.44 43.38 -23.05
N ASP A 46 30.37 43.24 -24.00
CA ASP A 46 31.70 43.85 -23.92
C ASP A 46 32.04 44.49 -25.27
N GLU A 47 31.88 45.81 -25.37
CA GLU A 47 32.13 46.58 -26.60
C GLU A 47 33.61 46.50 -27.04
N ASP A 48 34.50 46.09 -26.14
CA ASP A 48 35.94 45.93 -26.36
C ASP A 48 36.36 44.48 -26.70
N ALA A 49 35.44 43.50 -26.70
CA ALA A 49 35.75 42.11 -27.03
C ALA A 49 35.89 41.90 -28.55
N GLU A 50 37.09 41.55 -29.02
CA GLU A 50 37.32 41.20 -30.42
C GLU A 50 36.47 39.98 -30.82
N ALA A 51 35.65 40.14 -31.88
CA ALA A 51 34.86 39.04 -32.46
C ALA A 51 35.79 37.88 -32.84
N GLN A 52 35.56 36.71 -32.24
CA GLN A 52 36.37 35.51 -32.45
C GLN A 52 35.78 34.65 -33.56
N ASP A 53 36.65 34.04 -34.36
CA ASP A 53 36.25 33.03 -35.34
C ASP A 53 35.90 31.73 -34.61
N VAL A 54 34.62 31.36 -34.64
CA VAL A 54 34.06 30.18 -33.96
C VAL A 54 33.48 29.19 -34.96
N ASP A 55 33.70 27.90 -34.74
CA ASP A 55 33.04 26.82 -35.48
C ASP A 55 31.70 26.50 -34.84
N VAL A 56 30.62 26.73 -35.59
CA VAL A 56 29.22 26.52 -35.19
C VAL A 56 28.57 25.37 -35.95
N ASN A 57 29.29 24.69 -36.84
CA ASN A 57 28.71 23.62 -37.64
C ASN A 57 28.23 22.46 -36.76
N ARG A 58 27.02 21.97 -37.01
CA ARG A 58 26.31 20.93 -36.22
C ARG A 58 25.96 21.34 -34.79
N ARG A 59 26.17 22.60 -34.40
CA ARG A 59 25.70 23.10 -33.10
C ARG A 59 24.21 23.39 -33.14
N GLN A 60 23.57 23.22 -31.99
CA GLN A 60 22.15 23.44 -31.77
C GLN A 60 21.95 24.63 -30.84
N GLY A 61 20.83 25.33 -30.96
CA GLY A 61 20.58 26.52 -30.18
C GLY A 61 19.21 27.12 -30.42
N ARG A 62 19.10 28.42 -30.12
CA ARG A 62 17.93 29.24 -30.39
C ARG A 62 18.29 30.39 -31.30
N CYS A 63 17.44 30.67 -32.27
CA CYS A 63 17.55 31.89 -33.03
C CYS A 63 16.96 33.07 -32.23
N VAL A 64 17.81 33.99 -31.79
CA VAL A 64 17.40 35.14 -30.94
C VAL A 64 17.17 36.43 -31.72
N GLY A 65 17.56 36.46 -33.00
CA GLY A 65 17.32 37.62 -33.85
C GLY A 65 17.72 37.40 -35.32
N TRP A 66 17.48 38.42 -36.13
CA TRP A 66 17.78 38.43 -37.55
C TRP A 66 18.53 39.70 -37.95
N PHE A 67 19.56 39.55 -38.78
CA PHE A 67 20.33 40.66 -39.32
C PHE A 67 20.14 40.77 -40.83
N GLU A 68 19.30 41.73 -41.24
CA GLU A 68 18.85 41.88 -42.64
C GLU A 68 19.98 42.21 -43.62
N ALA A 69 21.01 42.97 -43.19
CA ALA A 69 22.09 43.41 -44.08
C ALA A 69 22.95 42.25 -44.61
N GLU A 70 23.15 41.22 -43.78
CA GLU A 70 23.96 40.04 -44.14
C GLU A 70 23.13 38.78 -44.36
N LYS A 71 21.80 38.86 -44.16
CA LYS A 71 20.87 37.72 -44.22
C LYS A 71 21.27 36.58 -43.29
N THR A 72 21.66 36.93 -42.08
CA THR A 72 22.11 35.99 -41.06
C THR A 72 21.12 35.95 -39.90
N TYR A 73 20.82 34.74 -39.42
CA TYR A 73 20.18 34.53 -38.13
C TYR A 73 21.23 34.66 -37.02
N ILE A 74 20.86 35.33 -35.94
CA ILE A 74 21.67 35.36 -34.72
C ILE A 74 21.28 34.14 -33.89
N VAL A 75 22.16 33.14 -33.84
CA VAL A 75 21.93 31.88 -33.14
C VAL A 75 22.72 31.88 -31.84
N GLU A 76 22.02 31.73 -30.73
CA GLU A 76 22.58 31.41 -29.42
C GLU A 76 22.63 29.90 -29.27
N THR A 77 23.82 29.32 -29.42
CA THR A 77 24.04 27.88 -29.26
C THR A 77 23.90 27.46 -27.80
N PHE A 78 23.53 26.20 -27.54
CA PHE A 78 23.44 25.67 -26.17
C PHE A 78 24.79 25.70 -25.41
N ASP A 79 25.91 25.82 -26.14
CA ASP A 79 27.24 26.05 -25.59
C ASP A 79 27.53 27.54 -25.34
N GLY A 80 26.51 28.40 -25.24
CA GLY A 80 26.65 29.82 -24.91
C GLY A 80 27.33 30.68 -25.99
N ILE A 81 27.51 30.17 -27.21
CA ILE A 81 28.08 30.95 -28.33
C ILE A 81 26.95 31.69 -29.04
N LEU A 82 27.05 33.02 -29.12
CA LEU A 82 26.21 33.83 -29.99
C LEU A 82 26.91 34.10 -31.32
N ALA A 83 26.30 33.70 -32.44
CA ALA A 83 26.91 33.82 -33.76
C ALA A 83 25.92 34.20 -34.86
N GLY A 84 26.38 34.97 -35.84
CA GLY A 84 25.64 35.25 -37.07
C GLY A 84 25.82 34.13 -38.08
N VAL A 85 24.75 33.37 -38.37
CA VAL A 85 24.75 32.21 -39.26
C VAL A 85 23.88 32.52 -40.49
N PRO A 86 24.39 32.32 -41.73
CA PRO A 86 23.58 32.56 -42.94
C PRO A 86 22.31 31.72 -42.96
N GLU A 87 21.21 32.30 -43.47
CA GLU A 87 19.88 31.68 -43.50
C GLU A 87 19.88 30.27 -44.12
N GLU A 88 20.67 30.03 -45.17
CA GLU A 88 20.77 28.73 -45.84
C GLU A 88 21.39 27.61 -44.99
N HIS A 89 22.03 27.95 -43.87
CA HIS A 89 22.72 27.03 -42.98
C HIS A 89 22.01 26.81 -41.63
N VAL A 90 20.79 27.33 -41.47
CA VAL A 90 19.99 27.21 -40.25
C VAL A 90 18.65 26.52 -40.56
N ARG A 91 18.29 25.50 -39.79
CA ARG A 91 16.97 24.84 -39.89
C ARG A 91 16.39 24.57 -38.51
N GLU A 92 15.07 24.43 -38.44
CA GLU A 92 14.36 24.15 -37.18
C GLU A 92 14.83 22.81 -36.58
N TYR A 93 15.08 22.82 -35.27
CA TYR A 93 15.54 21.68 -34.51
C TYR A 93 14.44 21.21 -33.54
N TYR A 94 14.16 19.91 -33.58
CA TYR A 94 13.25 19.26 -32.65
C TYR A 94 14.05 18.35 -31.72
N PRO A 95 14.20 18.70 -30.43
CA PRO A 95 14.96 17.89 -29.51
C PRO A 95 14.31 16.51 -29.31
N PRO A 96 15.10 15.44 -29.15
CA PRO A 96 14.59 14.17 -28.66
C PRO A 96 13.93 14.33 -27.28
N SER A 97 13.17 13.33 -26.85
CA SER A 97 12.67 13.28 -25.48
C SER A 97 13.82 13.15 -24.47
N ALA A 98 13.58 13.55 -23.22
CA ALA A 98 14.59 13.51 -22.15
C ALA A 98 15.21 12.11 -21.95
N ASP A 99 14.42 11.04 -22.08
CA ASP A 99 14.88 9.64 -21.96
C ASP A 99 15.73 9.16 -23.15
N GLN A 100 15.76 9.93 -24.24
CA GLN A 100 16.61 9.71 -25.40
C GLN A 100 17.82 10.65 -25.43
N GLY A 101 18.12 11.33 -24.33
CA GLY A 101 19.23 12.29 -24.20
C GLY A 101 18.89 13.71 -24.67
N GLY A 102 17.62 14.03 -24.92
CA GLY A 102 17.16 15.36 -25.30
C GLY A 102 16.73 16.24 -24.13
N PHE A 103 15.61 16.95 -24.26
CA PHE A 103 15.03 17.81 -23.22
C PHE A 103 13.59 18.21 -23.56
N ASP A 104 12.87 18.73 -22.57
CA ASP A 104 11.46 19.07 -22.71
C ASP A 104 11.26 20.54 -23.09
N LEU A 105 12.01 21.42 -22.41
CA LEU A 105 11.94 22.86 -22.59
C LEU A 105 13.34 23.44 -22.71
N ALA A 106 13.49 24.57 -23.40
CA ALA A 106 14.73 25.35 -23.40
C ALA A 106 14.51 26.64 -22.62
N TRP A 107 15.48 27.02 -21.79
CA TRP A 107 15.44 28.21 -20.97
C TRP A 107 15.10 29.44 -21.83
N PRO A 108 14.20 30.33 -21.38
CA PRO A 108 13.80 31.48 -22.17
C PRO A 108 14.94 32.49 -22.33
N SER A 109 15.03 33.13 -23.50
CA SER A 109 15.87 34.29 -23.75
C SER A 109 15.41 35.47 -22.89
N GLY A 110 16.32 36.38 -22.51
CA GLY A 110 16.12 37.40 -21.46
C GLY A 110 14.94 38.39 -21.60
N ILE A 111 14.15 38.33 -22.69
CA ILE A 111 12.92 39.12 -22.89
C ILE A 111 11.64 38.26 -22.66
N ASP A 112 11.76 36.93 -22.64
CA ASP A 112 10.63 35.96 -22.61
C ASP A 112 10.46 35.22 -21.27
N VAL A 113 11.27 35.53 -20.25
CA VAL A 113 11.10 34.97 -18.90
C VAL A 113 9.78 35.48 -18.33
N SER A 114 8.71 34.72 -18.55
CA SER A 114 7.33 35.12 -18.29
C SER A 114 6.58 34.05 -17.50
N GLU A 115 5.43 34.42 -16.92
CA GLU A 115 4.52 33.49 -16.23
C GLU A 115 4.18 32.25 -17.10
N MET A 116 4.11 32.42 -18.43
CA MET A 116 3.86 31.34 -19.39
C MET A 116 4.91 30.23 -19.33
N PHE A 117 6.18 30.55 -19.08
CA PHE A 117 7.21 29.53 -18.93
C PHE A 117 6.99 28.68 -17.67
N GLY A 118 6.58 29.32 -16.57
CA GLY A 118 6.20 28.63 -15.33
C GLY A 118 5.03 27.66 -15.53
N GLU A 119 4.02 28.06 -16.31
CA GLU A 119 2.89 27.20 -16.68
C GLU A 119 3.33 25.97 -17.46
N LEU A 120 4.19 26.12 -18.47
CA LEU A 120 4.70 25.01 -19.28
C LEU A 120 5.49 24.01 -18.42
N VAL A 121 6.37 24.51 -17.53
CA VAL A 121 7.10 23.65 -16.60
C VAL A 121 6.13 22.89 -15.67
N CYS A 122 5.11 23.56 -15.14
CA CYS A 122 4.09 22.92 -14.31
C CYS A 122 3.30 21.84 -15.07
N GLN A 123 2.98 22.06 -16.36
CA GLN A 123 2.29 21.08 -17.19
C GLN A 123 3.13 19.81 -17.39
N GLU A 124 4.42 19.95 -17.70
CA GLU A 124 5.33 18.80 -17.82
C GLU A 124 5.44 18.04 -16.49
N ILE A 125 5.63 18.74 -15.38
CA ILE A 125 5.69 18.13 -14.04
C ILE A 125 4.36 17.42 -13.71
N ALA A 126 3.21 18.01 -14.02
CA ALA A 126 1.91 17.38 -13.78
C ALA A 126 1.69 16.12 -14.64
N ALA A 127 2.21 16.12 -15.87
CA ALA A 127 2.03 15.03 -16.82
C ALA A 127 2.89 13.80 -16.51
N LYS A 128 4.18 13.99 -16.20
CA LYS A 128 5.13 12.89 -16.00
C LYS A 128 5.89 12.91 -14.68
N GLY A 129 5.75 13.98 -13.88
CA GLY A 129 6.38 14.14 -12.56
C GLY A 129 7.74 14.87 -12.57
N PHE A 130 8.30 15.19 -13.74
CA PHE A 130 9.55 15.94 -13.88
C PHE A 130 9.55 16.81 -15.13
N CYS A 131 10.52 17.72 -15.25
CA CYS A 131 10.81 18.50 -16.45
C CYS A 131 12.34 18.69 -16.58
N LEU A 132 12.87 18.41 -17.76
CA LEU A 132 14.28 18.65 -18.10
C LEU A 132 14.40 19.88 -19.00
N ILE A 133 15.14 20.88 -18.52
CA ILE A 133 15.26 22.19 -19.17
C ILE A 133 16.70 22.36 -19.70
N GLN A 134 16.85 22.65 -20.99
CA GLN A 134 18.13 23.02 -21.60
C GLN A 134 18.50 24.47 -21.24
N THR A 135 19.70 24.68 -20.72
CA THR A 135 20.27 26.02 -20.45
C THR A 135 21.37 26.36 -21.46
N TYR A 136 21.92 27.58 -21.36
CA TYR A 136 22.98 28.09 -22.21
C TYR A 136 24.15 28.49 -21.30
N MET A 137 25.32 27.90 -21.52
CA MET A 137 26.54 28.24 -20.80
C MET A 137 27.75 27.81 -21.63
N SER A 138 28.71 28.72 -21.75
CA SER A 138 29.96 28.50 -22.49
C SER A 138 30.97 27.69 -21.71
N ASP A 139 31.91 27.07 -22.42
CA ASP A 139 33.00 26.31 -21.80
C ASP A 139 33.86 27.18 -20.87
N LYS A 140 34.05 28.45 -21.22
CA LYS A 140 34.76 29.41 -20.38
C LYS A 140 34.04 29.69 -19.06
N GLU A 141 32.72 29.91 -19.11
CA GLU A 141 31.90 30.12 -17.90
C GLU A 141 31.85 28.86 -17.03
N ARG A 142 31.83 27.69 -17.67
CA ARG A 142 31.85 26.39 -16.99
C ARG A 142 33.17 26.17 -16.23
N GLU A 143 34.31 26.47 -16.86
CA GLU A 143 35.63 26.43 -16.21
C GLU A 143 35.68 27.39 -15.01
N GLN A 144 35.13 28.59 -15.15
CA GLN A 144 35.02 29.57 -14.06
C GLN A 144 34.11 29.08 -12.93
N ALA A 145 32.99 28.41 -13.24
CA ALA A 145 32.10 27.82 -12.24
C ALA A 145 32.79 26.68 -11.46
N ILE A 146 33.57 25.84 -12.14
CA ILE A 146 34.37 24.78 -11.50
C ILE A 146 35.40 25.39 -10.56
N ALA A 147 36.14 26.41 -11.01
CA ALA A 147 37.12 27.09 -10.17
C ALA A 147 36.47 27.74 -8.92
N ALA A 148 35.30 28.38 -9.08
CA ALA A 148 34.56 28.97 -7.97
C ALA A 148 34.00 27.94 -6.97
N ALA A 149 33.69 26.72 -7.44
CA ALA A 149 33.26 25.62 -6.58
C ALA A 149 34.42 24.97 -5.82
N GLN A 150 35.65 25.08 -6.33
CA GLN A 150 36.88 24.51 -5.76
C GLN A 150 37.70 25.52 -4.93
N ASP A 151 37.10 26.64 -4.53
CA ASP A 151 37.75 27.63 -3.67
C ASP A 151 38.28 26.98 -2.38
N GLU A 152 39.52 27.30 -1.99
CA GLU A 152 40.24 26.66 -0.87
C GLU A 152 39.55 26.90 0.48
N ASP A 153 38.73 27.96 0.58
CA ASP A 153 37.99 28.29 1.80
C ASP A 153 36.66 27.51 1.96
N ARG A 154 36.27 26.66 0.98
CA ARG A 154 35.02 25.88 1.06
C ARG A 154 35.18 24.57 1.84
N HIS A 155 34.29 24.38 2.82
CA HIS A 155 34.18 23.12 3.56
C HIS A 155 33.38 22.08 2.76
N PHE A 156 34.06 21.01 2.33
CA PHE A 156 33.42 19.85 1.71
C PHE A 156 33.34 18.69 2.69
N TYR A 157 32.20 17.99 2.68
CA TYR A 157 31.96 16.84 3.54
C TYR A 157 31.13 15.77 2.81
N ARG A 158 31.05 14.60 3.44
CA ARG A 158 30.16 13.50 3.07
C ARG A 158 28.95 13.50 3.99
N MET A 159 27.77 13.23 3.44
CA MET A 159 26.56 13.19 4.24
C MET A 159 26.45 11.88 5.04
N LYS A 160 25.94 11.96 6.27
CA LYS A 160 25.57 10.78 7.09
C LYS A 160 24.59 9.86 6.36
N GLN A 161 24.87 8.55 6.38
CA GLN A 161 24.16 7.52 5.60
C GLN A 161 22.66 7.46 5.91
N GLU A 162 22.27 7.78 7.16
CA GLU A 162 20.89 7.76 7.65
C GLU A 162 19.99 8.82 7.00
N ILE A 163 20.59 9.91 6.49
CA ILE A 163 19.87 11.02 5.86
C ILE A 163 20.28 11.27 4.40
N GLU A 164 21.39 10.66 3.95
CA GLU A 164 21.95 10.82 2.61
C GLU A 164 20.90 10.57 1.52
N GLY A 165 20.18 9.46 1.57
CA GLY A 165 19.16 9.13 0.56
C GLY A 165 18.04 10.17 0.44
N ALA A 166 17.69 10.87 1.52
CA ALA A 166 16.68 11.92 1.49
C ALA A 166 17.15 13.21 0.79
N TYR A 167 18.44 13.51 0.85
CA TYR A 167 19.02 14.68 0.18
C TYR A 167 19.60 14.31 -1.17
N LEU A 168 20.51 13.34 -1.25
CA LEU A 168 21.36 13.08 -2.42
C LEU A 168 20.81 12.04 -3.40
N GLY A 169 19.73 11.34 -3.02
CA GLY A 169 19.22 10.19 -3.76
C GLY A 169 20.05 8.92 -3.53
N TYR A 170 19.69 7.85 -4.22
CA TYR A 170 20.34 6.55 -4.14
C TYR A 170 21.61 6.49 -5.00
N ASP A 171 22.58 5.65 -4.62
CA ASP A 171 23.84 5.40 -5.34
C ASP A 171 24.63 6.68 -5.72
N SER A 172 24.59 7.69 -4.86
CA SER A 172 25.27 8.96 -5.09
C SER A 172 26.72 8.91 -4.61
N PHE A 173 27.67 9.24 -5.51
CA PHE A 173 29.09 9.37 -5.18
C PHE A 173 29.58 10.81 -5.34
N THR A 174 29.10 11.71 -4.46
CA THR A 174 29.44 13.14 -4.51
C THR A 174 29.78 13.71 -3.13
N LYS A 175 30.79 14.58 -3.05
CA LYS A 175 31.03 15.47 -1.91
C LYS A 175 30.13 16.69 -2.02
N VAL A 176 29.73 17.23 -0.88
CA VAL A 176 28.80 18.35 -0.82
C VAL A 176 29.36 19.52 -0.04
N SER A 177 28.93 20.73 -0.42
CA SER A 177 29.19 21.98 0.29
C SER A 177 27.99 22.91 0.14
N ASN A 178 27.75 23.78 1.11
CA ASN A 178 26.63 24.72 1.06
C ASN A 178 27.00 26.00 0.30
N MET A 179 26.04 26.55 -0.44
CA MET A 179 26.11 27.94 -0.90
C MET A 179 25.77 28.88 0.26
N GLU A 180 26.45 30.02 0.33
CA GLU A 180 26.10 31.11 1.23
C GLU A 180 24.73 31.70 0.87
N HIS A 181 24.10 32.42 1.81
CA HIS A 181 22.74 32.92 1.64
C HIS A 181 22.68 34.02 0.55
N ASP A 182 21.62 34.04 -0.26
CA ASP A 182 21.34 35.13 -1.22
C ASP A 182 21.10 36.43 -0.41
N GLU A 183 22.14 37.19 -0.05
CA GLU A 183 21.96 38.49 0.59
C GLU A 183 21.31 39.45 -0.41
N MET A 184 20.06 39.87 -0.15
CA MET A 184 19.37 40.89 -0.96
C MET A 184 20.09 42.25 -1.02
N GLU A 185 21.05 42.49 -0.12
CA GLU A 185 21.74 43.79 0.03
C GLU A 185 23.18 43.81 -0.53
N GLY A 186 23.73 42.67 -0.93
CA GLY A 186 25.02 42.59 -1.61
C GLY A 186 24.85 42.58 -3.12
N GLU A 187 25.62 43.40 -3.86
CA GLU A 187 25.77 43.20 -5.31
C GLU A 187 26.45 41.84 -5.52
N ALA A 188 25.67 40.76 -5.60
CA ALA A 188 26.14 39.45 -6.00
C ALA A 188 26.94 39.62 -7.29
N ASP A 189 28.22 39.25 -7.25
CA ASP A 189 29.13 39.48 -8.37
C ASP A 189 28.50 38.91 -9.65
N ALA A 190 28.02 39.80 -10.52
CA ALA A 190 27.33 39.41 -11.74
C ALA A 190 28.27 38.63 -12.68
N ALA A 191 29.58 38.65 -12.38
CA ALA A 191 30.62 37.92 -13.09
C ALA A 191 30.84 36.48 -12.60
N ASN A 192 30.22 36.00 -11.50
CA ASN A 192 30.40 34.61 -11.03
C ASN A 192 29.35 33.66 -11.65
N PRO A 193 29.74 32.73 -12.56
CA PRO A 193 28.79 31.84 -13.23
C PRO A 193 28.11 30.82 -12.30
N LEU A 194 28.75 30.44 -11.19
CA LEU A 194 28.14 29.54 -10.20
C LEU A 194 26.95 30.21 -9.51
N GLU A 195 27.10 31.49 -9.15
CA GLU A 195 26.04 32.29 -8.55
C GLU A 195 24.93 32.63 -9.55
N HIS A 196 25.26 32.72 -10.84
CA HIS A 196 24.27 32.83 -11.90
C HIS A 196 23.37 31.58 -11.97
N CYS A 197 23.96 30.37 -11.89
CA CYS A 197 23.20 29.12 -11.86
C CYS A 197 22.28 29.02 -10.63
N ASN A 198 22.74 29.46 -9.44
CA ASN A 198 21.90 29.53 -8.24
C ASN A 198 20.70 30.49 -8.43
N ARG A 199 20.93 31.66 -9.02
CA ARG A 199 19.87 32.63 -9.37
C ARG A 199 18.85 32.10 -10.39
N GLN A 200 19.27 31.29 -11.36
CA GLN A 200 18.34 30.64 -12.28
C GLN A 200 17.38 29.69 -11.54
N MET A 201 17.88 28.93 -10.56
CA MET A 201 17.01 28.08 -9.72
C MET A 201 16.05 28.91 -8.85
N SER A 202 16.49 30.04 -8.29
CA SER A 202 15.61 31.00 -7.60
C SER A 202 14.52 31.55 -8.53
N THR A 203 14.89 31.93 -9.75
CA THR A 203 13.95 32.44 -10.77
C THR A 203 12.90 31.39 -11.13
N LEU A 204 13.32 30.13 -11.33
CA LEU A 204 12.40 29.03 -11.59
C LEU A 204 11.40 28.83 -10.43
N GLY A 205 11.87 28.88 -9.18
CA GLY A 205 10.99 28.81 -8.01
C GLY A 205 9.94 29.94 -7.98
N LEU A 206 10.33 31.17 -8.32
CA LEU A 206 9.43 32.32 -8.39
C LEU A 206 8.37 32.16 -9.48
N LEU A 207 8.75 31.69 -10.67
CA LEU A 207 7.82 31.47 -11.79
C LEU A 207 6.77 30.39 -11.49
N LEU A 208 7.12 29.40 -10.68
CA LEU A 208 6.20 28.31 -10.30
C LEU A 208 5.24 28.70 -9.17
N SER A 209 5.61 29.65 -8.32
CA SER A 209 4.82 30.04 -7.14
C SER A 209 3.34 30.36 -7.44
N PRO A 210 2.99 31.24 -8.40
CA PRO A 210 1.59 31.59 -8.64
C PRO A 210 0.73 30.46 -9.22
N VAL A 211 1.34 29.47 -9.90
CA VAL A 211 0.62 28.42 -10.65
C VAL A 211 0.67 27.04 -9.99
N SER A 212 1.59 26.82 -9.05
CA SER A 212 1.84 25.54 -8.38
C SER A 212 0.62 24.97 -7.64
N ALA A 213 -0.13 25.80 -6.89
CA ALA A 213 -1.23 25.32 -6.07
C ALA A 213 -2.36 24.66 -6.90
N ALA A 214 -2.70 25.27 -8.04
CA ALA A 214 -3.76 24.77 -8.92
C ALA A 214 -3.33 23.55 -9.74
N ASN A 215 -2.07 23.48 -10.16
CA ASN A 215 -1.58 22.46 -11.08
C ASN A 215 -0.91 21.28 -10.39
N LEU A 216 -0.22 21.51 -9.26
CA LEU A 216 0.58 20.50 -8.56
C LEU A 216 0.00 20.12 -7.20
N GLY A 217 -0.98 20.86 -6.67
CA GLY A 217 -1.66 20.57 -5.41
C GLY A 217 -0.93 21.03 -4.15
N PHE A 218 0.06 21.91 -4.28
CA PHE A 218 0.77 22.55 -3.15
C PHE A 218 1.30 23.94 -3.56
N SER A 219 1.58 24.80 -2.57
CA SER A 219 2.14 26.14 -2.81
C SER A 219 3.66 26.11 -2.72
N CYS A 220 4.38 26.67 -3.70
CA CYS A 220 5.82 26.92 -3.56
C CYS A 220 6.05 28.09 -2.60
N HIS A 221 6.30 27.79 -1.32
CA HIS A 221 6.44 28.78 -0.24
C HIS A 221 7.87 29.31 -0.09
N GLY A 222 8.88 28.45 -0.25
CA GLY A 222 10.27 28.84 -0.08
C GLY A 222 11.23 27.84 -0.73
N ARG A 223 12.48 28.26 -0.93
CA ARG A 223 13.56 27.47 -1.50
C ARG A 223 14.69 27.37 -0.47
N LEU A 224 15.31 26.20 -0.32
CA LEU A 224 16.56 26.08 0.46
C LEU A 224 17.73 26.71 -0.31
N ASN A 225 18.85 26.99 0.36
CA ASN A 225 20.07 27.41 -0.34
C ASN A 225 20.51 26.35 -1.37
N GLY A 226 21.29 26.79 -2.36
CA GLY A 226 21.95 25.86 -3.27
C GLY A 226 22.96 24.99 -2.52
N MET A 227 23.03 23.72 -2.87
CA MET A 227 24.03 22.77 -2.39
C MET A 227 24.91 22.38 -3.56
N ILE A 228 26.22 22.61 -3.44
CA ILE A 228 27.22 22.20 -4.40
C ILE A 228 27.40 20.70 -4.30
N ARG A 229 27.37 19.99 -5.43
CA ARG A 229 27.65 18.56 -5.56
C ARG A 229 28.79 18.35 -6.54
N MET A 230 29.83 17.67 -6.11
CA MET A 230 30.97 17.31 -6.96
C MET A 230 31.32 15.83 -6.81
N SER A 231 31.80 15.18 -7.88
CA SER A 231 32.33 13.82 -7.82
C SER A 231 33.49 13.72 -6.82
N ILE A 232 33.61 12.56 -6.16
CA ILE A 232 34.71 12.24 -5.25
C ILE A 232 35.75 11.40 -6.01
N ASP A 233 37.03 11.63 -5.77
CA ASP A 233 38.09 10.70 -6.16
C ASP A 233 38.39 9.71 -5.03
N LYS A 234 38.72 8.45 -5.34
CA LYS A 234 38.92 7.39 -4.33
C LYS A 234 39.99 7.72 -3.27
N SER A 235 40.98 8.56 -3.60
CA SER A 235 41.98 9.03 -2.65
C SER A 235 41.49 10.13 -1.71
N GLU A 236 40.48 10.91 -2.11
CA GLU A 236 39.87 11.96 -1.29
C GLU A 236 38.82 11.41 -0.31
N GLU A 237 38.25 10.23 -0.60
CA GLU A 237 37.12 9.68 0.15
C GLU A 237 37.41 9.47 1.64
N ASP A 238 38.63 9.03 1.98
CA ASP A 238 39.08 8.76 3.34
C ASP A 238 39.43 10.05 4.12
N GLU A 239 39.61 11.17 3.42
CA GLU A 239 40.02 12.46 4.00
C GLU A 239 38.83 13.38 4.32
N LEU A 240 37.65 13.11 3.74
CA LEU A 240 36.45 13.93 3.92
C LEU A 240 35.69 13.58 5.23
N PRO A 241 35.29 14.59 6.03
CA PRO A 241 34.48 14.35 7.22
C PRO A 241 33.07 13.86 6.85
N VAL A 242 32.45 13.08 7.76
CA VAL A 242 31.06 12.61 7.62
C VAL A 242 30.17 13.41 8.56
N GLU A 243 29.30 14.23 7.99
CA GLU A 243 28.51 15.24 8.71
C GLU A 243 27.03 15.17 8.34
N SER A 244 26.19 15.68 9.24
CA SER A 244 24.82 16.06 8.89
C SER A 244 24.82 17.50 8.38
N ILE A 245 23.94 17.85 7.44
CA ILE A 245 23.68 19.27 7.07
C ILE A 245 23.13 20.10 8.25
N MET A 246 22.94 19.46 9.41
CA MET A 246 22.31 19.95 10.62
C MET A 246 23.27 20.04 11.80
N ASP A 247 24.53 19.65 11.59
CA ASP A 247 25.59 19.79 12.59
C ASP A 247 26.17 21.22 12.49
N GLU A 248 25.34 22.27 12.61
CA GLU A 248 25.86 23.59 12.95
C GLU A 248 26.31 23.56 14.42
N GLU A 249 27.51 24.10 14.69
CA GLU A 249 28.29 23.95 15.93
C GLU A 249 27.64 24.43 17.26
N ASP A 250 26.33 24.71 17.32
CA ASP A 250 25.70 25.35 18.49
C ASP A 250 24.33 24.76 18.92
N SER A 251 24.08 23.45 18.74
CA SER A 251 22.93 22.83 19.43
C SER A 251 23.30 21.54 20.17
N GLU A 252 23.45 21.64 21.49
CA GLU A 252 23.52 20.51 22.42
C GLU A 252 22.22 19.66 22.47
N GLU A 253 21.21 19.97 21.67
CA GLU A 253 19.92 19.27 21.63
C GLU A 253 19.66 18.57 20.29
N TRP A 254 20.11 17.32 20.18
CA TRP A 254 19.76 16.36 19.11
C TRP A 254 18.27 16.40 18.67
N THR A 255 17.37 16.72 19.60
CA THR A 255 15.92 16.88 19.39
C THR A 255 15.55 18.02 18.43
N ALA A 256 16.23 19.17 18.50
CA ALA A 256 15.97 20.31 17.61
C ALA A 256 16.39 20.02 16.16
N ASN A 257 17.44 19.20 16.01
CA ASN A 257 17.92 18.74 14.71
C ASN A 257 16.95 17.73 14.08
N ILE A 258 16.39 16.79 14.84
CA ILE A 258 15.34 15.91 14.31
C ILE A 258 14.11 16.71 13.88
N GLU A 259 13.70 17.72 14.64
CA GLU A 259 12.54 18.55 14.30
C GLU A 259 12.73 19.27 12.95
N SER A 260 13.89 19.89 12.74
CA SER A 260 14.20 20.59 11.49
C SER A 260 14.25 19.63 10.30
N TRP A 261 14.76 18.40 10.51
CA TRP A 261 14.80 17.36 9.49
C TRP A 261 13.39 16.89 9.12
N VAL A 262 12.57 16.60 10.12
CA VAL A 262 11.17 16.21 9.94
C VAL A 262 10.40 17.31 9.20
N ARG A 263 10.59 18.59 9.56
CA ARG A 263 9.96 19.73 8.87
C ARG A 263 10.41 19.83 7.41
N PHE A 264 11.68 19.58 7.12
CA PHE A 264 12.17 19.50 5.75
C PHE A 264 11.49 18.36 4.96
N GLN A 265 11.43 17.15 5.54
CA GLN A 265 10.76 15.98 4.95
C GLN A 265 9.29 16.27 4.62
N GLN A 266 8.56 16.92 5.55
CA GLN A 266 7.16 17.30 5.38
C GLN A 266 6.95 18.31 4.24
N ARG A 267 7.87 19.28 4.16
CA ARG A 267 7.67 20.44 3.30
C ARG A 267 8.27 20.27 1.92
N ARG A 268 9.31 19.45 1.72
CA ARG A 268 9.94 19.35 0.40
C ARG A 268 8.98 18.75 -0.63
N LYS A 269 8.87 19.41 -1.78
CA LYS A 269 7.99 19.00 -2.87
C LYS A 269 8.73 18.87 -4.19
N LEU A 270 9.53 19.87 -4.55
CA LEU A 270 10.34 19.83 -5.75
C LEU A 270 11.82 19.75 -5.38
N CYS A 271 12.56 18.93 -6.10
CA CYS A 271 14.02 18.98 -6.15
C CYS A 271 14.42 19.61 -7.49
N ILE A 272 15.35 20.56 -7.46
CA ILE A 272 15.92 21.20 -8.65
C ILE A 272 17.41 20.86 -8.67
N MET A 273 17.90 20.33 -9.77
CA MET A 273 19.32 20.02 -10.01
C MET A 273 19.80 20.75 -11.27
N CYS A 274 20.72 21.68 -11.12
CA CYS A 274 21.42 22.35 -12.22
C CYS A 274 22.72 21.59 -12.53
N LEU A 275 22.76 20.92 -13.67
CA LEU A 275 23.87 20.11 -14.17
C LEU A 275 24.84 21.01 -14.96
N ILE A 276 25.87 21.51 -14.28
CA ILE A 276 26.80 22.51 -14.81
C ILE A 276 27.90 21.86 -15.63
N ALA A 277 28.60 20.86 -15.08
CA ALA A 277 29.69 20.15 -15.76
C ALA A 277 29.67 18.67 -15.41
N ASN A 278 29.93 17.79 -16.38
CA ASN A 278 30.03 16.34 -16.18
C ASN A 278 30.69 15.68 -17.39
N SER A 279 31.26 14.49 -17.22
CA SER A 279 31.81 13.69 -18.33
C SER A 279 30.85 12.60 -18.82
N GLY A 280 29.59 12.61 -18.35
CA GLY A 280 28.59 11.58 -18.60
C GLY A 280 28.01 11.02 -17.30
N GLY A 281 27.16 10.01 -17.42
CA GLY A 281 26.52 9.32 -16.30
C GLY A 281 25.02 9.09 -16.49
N SER A 282 24.39 8.57 -15.44
CA SER A 282 22.98 8.18 -15.43
C SER A 282 22.25 8.76 -14.23
N LEU A 283 21.10 9.38 -14.48
CA LEU A 283 20.13 9.75 -13.45
C LEU A 283 18.87 8.91 -13.63
N TRP A 284 18.41 8.29 -12.56
CA TRP A 284 17.17 7.49 -12.56
C TRP A 284 16.12 8.15 -11.69
N LEU A 285 14.88 8.22 -12.16
CA LEU A 285 13.72 8.62 -11.37
C LEU A 285 12.80 7.42 -11.16
N TYR A 286 12.57 7.07 -9.91
CA TYR A 286 11.76 5.92 -9.49
C TYR A 286 10.41 6.39 -8.96
N PRO A 287 9.28 5.91 -9.48
CA PRO A 287 7.98 6.23 -8.94
C PRO A 287 7.82 5.68 -7.52
N LYS A 288 7.31 6.49 -6.58
CA LYS A 288 6.88 6.02 -5.25
C LYS A 288 5.52 5.31 -5.36
N GLU A 289 5.20 4.49 -4.36
CA GLU A 289 4.00 3.65 -4.34
C GLU A 289 2.73 4.47 -4.66
N GLY A 290 1.96 4.03 -5.67
CA GLY A 290 0.75 4.71 -6.14
C GLY A 290 0.96 5.80 -7.21
N PHE A 291 2.20 6.13 -7.61
CA PHE A 291 2.47 7.13 -8.64
C PHE A 291 3.10 6.54 -9.91
N GLY A 292 2.29 6.03 -10.84
CA GLY A 292 2.76 5.60 -12.17
C GLY A 292 3.60 4.30 -12.17
N PRO A 293 3.58 3.50 -13.25
CA PRO A 293 4.19 2.17 -13.25
C PRO A 293 5.66 2.15 -13.74
N LYS A 294 6.24 3.28 -14.13
CA LYS A 294 7.48 3.32 -14.94
C LYS A 294 8.55 4.24 -14.33
N SER A 295 9.76 3.70 -14.20
CA SER A 295 10.98 4.46 -13.90
C SER A 295 11.53 5.15 -15.15
N TYR A 296 12.18 6.30 -14.98
CA TYR A 296 12.79 7.07 -16.08
C TYR A 296 14.30 7.07 -15.96
N HIS A 297 14.98 6.71 -17.04
CA HIS A 297 16.42 6.89 -17.21
C HIS A 297 16.66 8.21 -17.94
N ILE A 298 17.56 9.04 -17.40
CA ILE A 298 17.94 10.33 -17.97
C ILE A 298 19.47 10.32 -18.07
N PRO A 299 20.03 10.28 -19.29
CA PRO A 299 21.47 10.47 -19.49
C PRO A 299 21.90 11.84 -18.97
N ILE A 300 22.93 11.87 -18.13
CA ILE A 300 23.44 13.13 -17.58
C ILE A 300 24.25 13.82 -18.67
N THR A 301 23.82 15.04 -19.01
CA THR A 301 24.54 15.94 -19.92
C THR A 301 24.63 17.31 -19.30
N GLN A 302 25.69 18.04 -19.61
CA GLN A 302 25.89 19.42 -19.17
C GLN A 302 24.83 20.40 -19.72
N ASN A 303 24.73 21.59 -19.13
CA ASN A 303 23.80 22.67 -19.51
C ASN A 303 22.32 22.25 -19.37
N LYS A 304 21.97 21.62 -18.25
CA LYS A 304 20.58 21.19 -17.98
C LYS A 304 20.14 21.59 -16.58
N ILE A 305 18.86 21.91 -16.43
CA ILE A 305 18.17 21.97 -15.14
C ILE A 305 17.12 20.86 -15.12
N LEU A 306 17.24 19.92 -14.20
CA LEU A 306 16.19 18.94 -13.91
C LEU A 306 15.37 19.44 -12.73
N ILE A 307 14.05 19.45 -12.87
CA ILE A 307 13.11 19.68 -11.77
C ILE A 307 12.11 18.52 -11.67
N PHE A 308 11.89 17.98 -10.47
CA PHE A 308 10.99 16.83 -10.30
C PHE A 308 10.26 16.82 -8.95
N ARG A 309 9.11 16.13 -8.93
CA ARG A 309 8.26 15.89 -7.74
C ARG A 309 8.91 14.85 -6.83
N HIS A 310 9.82 15.30 -5.98
CA HIS A 310 10.52 14.43 -5.03
C HIS A 310 9.56 13.76 -4.02
N ASP A 311 8.41 14.38 -3.73
CA ASP A 311 7.36 13.74 -2.91
C ASP A 311 6.67 12.56 -3.61
N LEU A 312 6.79 12.44 -4.94
CA LEU A 312 6.24 11.36 -5.76
C LEU A 312 7.30 10.44 -6.36
N MET A 313 8.57 10.84 -6.33
CA MET A 313 9.67 10.12 -6.97
C MET A 313 10.89 10.00 -6.05
N GLY A 314 11.45 8.79 -5.95
CA GLY A 314 12.84 8.58 -5.56
C GLY A 314 13.77 8.81 -6.75
N TYR A 315 15.08 8.96 -6.51
CA TYR A 315 16.03 9.13 -7.61
C TYR A 315 17.41 8.58 -7.29
N SER A 316 18.18 8.24 -8.32
CA SER A 316 19.62 7.94 -8.24
C SER A 316 20.39 8.88 -9.16
N TYR A 317 21.60 9.29 -8.74
CA TYR A 317 22.46 10.20 -9.49
C TYR A 317 23.89 9.67 -9.54
N GLN A 318 24.26 9.08 -10.69
CA GLN A 318 25.55 8.43 -10.91
C GLN A 318 26.33 9.17 -11.98
N VAL A 319 27.48 9.73 -11.63
CA VAL A 319 28.33 10.54 -12.52
C VAL A 319 29.54 9.73 -13.01
N GLU A 320 29.90 9.93 -14.27
CA GLU A 320 31.15 9.40 -14.83
C GLU A 320 32.22 10.51 -14.78
N GLY A 321 33.31 10.26 -14.05
CA GLY A 321 34.43 11.20 -13.92
C GLY A 321 34.08 12.52 -13.20
N PRO A 322 34.88 13.59 -13.44
CA PRO A 322 34.67 14.89 -12.82
C PRO A 322 33.29 15.49 -13.12
N SER A 323 32.60 15.98 -12.09
CA SER A 323 31.31 16.64 -12.23
C SER A 323 31.10 17.79 -11.24
N LEU A 324 30.22 18.73 -11.64
CA LEU A 324 29.72 19.84 -10.84
C LEU A 324 28.23 20.02 -11.10
N ALA A 325 27.43 19.96 -10.04
CA ALA A 325 26.01 20.30 -10.06
C ALA A 325 25.63 21.15 -8.85
N LEU A 326 24.59 21.98 -9.00
CA LEU A 326 23.90 22.62 -7.89
C LEU A 326 22.56 21.93 -7.64
N GLN A 327 22.21 21.73 -6.38
CA GLN A 327 20.94 21.13 -5.99
C GLN A 327 20.21 21.97 -4.95
N THR A 328 18.89 22.03 -5.04
CA THR A 328 18.06 22.73 -4.05
C THR A 328 16.65 22.14 -3.99
N TRP A 329 15.89 22.52 -2.95
CA TRP A 329 14.52 22.06 -2.74
C TRP A 329 13.55 23.23 -2.63
N VAL A 330 12.38 23.07 -3.25
CA VAL A 330 11.23 23.94 -3.04
C VAL A 330 10.30 23.31 -2.02
N LEU A 331 9.95 24.10 -1.02
CA LEU A 331 9.18 23.73 0.16
C LEU A 331 7.74 24.23 0.07
N ASN A 332 6.81 23.44 0.58
CA ASN A 332 5.43 23.82 0.83
C ASN A 332 5.32 24.79 2.03
N ASP A 333 4.13 25.36 2.19
CA ASP A 333 3.77 26.18 3.35
C ASP A 333 4.18 25.49 4.66
N PRO A 334 4.81 26.21 5.60
CA PRO A 334 5.00 25.67 6.93
C PRO A 334 3.63 25.36 7.54
N PRO A 335 3.49 24.26 8.27
CA PRO A 335 2.22 23.95 8.92
C PRO A 335 1.83 25.09 9.86
N ARG A 336 0.62 25.65 9.66
CA ARG A 336 0.07 26.74 10.47
C ARG A 336 -0.36 26.18 11.83
N PHE A 337 0.56 26.03 12.76
CA PHE A 337 0.23 25.60 14.12
C PHE A 337 -0.03 26.79 15.03
N GLN A 338 -1.14 26.75 15.77
CA GLN A 338 -1.22 27.39 17.09
C GLN A 338 -0.52 26.45 18.09
N GLU A 339 0.55 26.94 18.72
CA GLU A 339 1.33 26.35 19.83
C GLU A 339 1.51 24.81 19.81
N ILE A 340 2.64 24.35 19.28
CA ILE A 340 3.14 22.99 19.54
C ILE A 340 3.56 22.93 21.01
N LYS A 341 2.85 22.15 21.82
CA LYS A 341 3.13 21.95 23.25
C LYS A 341 3.91 20.67 23.50
N GLU A 342 3.66 19.63 22.70
CA GLU A 342 4.27 18.32 22.83
C GLU A 342 4.36 17.65 21.45
N MET A 343 5.41 16.88 21.20
CA MET A 343 5.60 16.11 19.97
C MET A 343 6.07 14.71 20.33
N GLN A 344 5.37 13.69 19.82
CA GLN A 344 5.80 12.30 19.90
C GLN A 344 6.33 11.88 18.52
N VAL A 345 7.58 11.43 18.49
CA VAL A 345 8.24 10.95 17.27
C VAL A 345 8.51 9.46 17.43
N ASN A 346 7.85 8.66 16.60
CA ASN A 346 8.19 7.26 16.41
C ASN A 346 9.10 7.17 15.18
N ILE A 347 10.40 7.19 15.44
CA ILE A 347 11.43 6.90 14.44
C ILE A 347 11.28 5.41 14.17
N GLY A 348 10.54 5.04 13.12
CA GLY A 348 10.43 3.66 12.69
C GLY A 348 11.82 3.06 12.40
N VAL A 349 11.85 1.82 11.92
CA VAL A 349 13.10 1.27 11.35
C VAL A 349 13.23 1.74 9.89
N PRO A 350 14.46 1.86 9.35
CA PRO A 350 14.62 2.09 7.91
C PRO A 350 13.83 1.08 7.08
N GLY A 351 13.14 1.56 6.04
CA GLY A 351 12.21 0.74 5.25
C GLY A 351 10.80 0.59 5.85
N GLU A 352 10.58 1.03 7.10
CA GLU A 352 9.25 1.21 7.67
C GLU A 352 8.84 2.68 7.76
N ARG A 353 7.53 2.92 7.85
CA ARG A 353 6.98 4.26 8.13
C ARG A 353 7.21 4.64 9.58
N GLY A 354 7.86 5.78 9.77
CA GLY A 354 7.86 6.53 11.02
C GLY A 354 6.61 7.42 11.12
N GLU A 355 6.27 7.82 12.34
CA GLU A 355 5.12 8.67 12.61
C GLU A 355 5.51 9.83 13.54
N VAL A 356 5.01 11.03 13.23
CA VAL A 356 5.06 12.19 14.12
C VAL A 356 3.66 12.60 14.51
N VAL A 357 3.40 12.61 15.82
CA VAL A 357 2.15 13.05 16.41
C VAL A 357 2.40 14.36 17.15
N VAL A 358 1.75 15.43 16.69
CA VAL A 358 1.89 16.77 17.27
C VAL A 358 0.72 17.02 18.22
N ASN A 359 0.99 17.44 19.46
CA ASN A 359 0.00 17.57 20.53
C ASN A 359 -0.85 16.28 20.64
N PRO A 360 -0.24 15.15 21.05
CA PRO A 360 -0.97 13.90 21.23
C PRO A 360 -2.16 14.13 22.17
N GLY A 361 -3.30 13.52 21.83
CA GLY A 361 -4.49 13.51 22.68
C GLY A 361 -4.52 12.27 23.56
N PRO A 362 -5.70 11.71 23.88
CA PRO A 362 -5.78 10.47 24.63
C PRO A 362 -5.11 9.29 23.91
N ASP A 363 -4.62 8.35 24.70
CA ASP A 363 -3.95 7.12 24.23
C ASP A 363 -4.89 6.17 23.48
N VAL A 364 -4.30 5.19 22.79
CA VAL A 364 -5.05 4.08 22.19
C VAL A 364 -5.71 3.27 23.31
N PRO A 365 -7.02 2.97 23.24
CA PRO A 365 -7.70 2.24 24.29
C PRO A 365 -7.32 0.75 24.28
N GLU A 366 -7.14 0.19 25.48
CA GLU A 366 -6.78 -1.23 25.68
C GLU A 366 -7.95 -2.19 25.43
N GLY A 367 -9.20 -1.71 25.49
CA GLY A 367 -10.40 -2.53 25.35
C GLY A 367 -10.57 -3.19 23.97
N PRO A 368 -11.56 -4.11 23.86
CA PRO A 368 -11.95 -4.72 22.59
C PRO A 368 -12.34 -3.64 21.57
N LYS A 369 -11.91 -3.83 20.31
CA LYS A 369 -12.11 -2.84 19.25
C LYS A 369 -12.35 -3.49 17.89
N ALA A 370 -13.11 -2.79 17.07
CA ALA A 370 -13.28 -3.08 15.66
C ALA A 370 -12.73 -1.91 14.82
N SER A 371 -12.11 -2.21 13.70
CA SER A 371 -11.68 -1.23 12.70
C SER A 371 -12.87 -0.80 11.87
N VAL A 372 -13.12 0.51 11.80
CA VAL A 372 -14.03 1.09 10.83
C VAL A 372 -13.27 1.24 9.52
N MET A 373 -13.58 0.40 8.54
CA MET A 373 -12.83 0.35 7.27
C MET A 373 -13.38 1.32 6.23
N ALA A 374 -14.68 1.62 6.27
CA ALA A 374 -15.30 2.65 5.43
C ALA A 374 -16.62 3.13 6.01
N LEU A 375 -17.05 4.31 5.54
CA LEU A 375 -18.39 4.82 5.72
C LEU A 375 -18.88 5.51 4.45
N THR A 376 -20.18 5.50 4.21
CA THR A 376 -20.82 6.22 3.09
C THR A 376 -22.18 6.72 3.51
N VAL A 377 -22.60 7.87 2.97
CA VAL A 377 -23.84 8.55 3.36
C VAL A 377 -24.53 9.19 2.16
N ARG A 378 -25.86 9.27 2.22
CA ARG A 378 -26.72 10.11 1.36
C ARG A 378 -27.71 10.85 2.24
N LEU A 379 -27.49 12.15 2.43
CA LEU A 379 -28.11 12.95 3.47
C LEU A 379 -28.54 14.33 2.94
N PRO A 380 -29.41 15.06 3.66
CA PRO A 380 -29.86 16.40 3.26
C PRO A 380 -28.69 17.36 3.06
N GLY A 381 -28.87 18.36 2.20
CA GLY A 381 -27.83 19.32 1.83
C GLY A 381 -26.92 18.82 0.70
N GLU A 382 -27.44 17.96 -0.18
CA GLU A 382 -26.72 17.35 -1.31
C GLU A 382 -25.48 16.54 -0.88
N ALA A 383 -25.50 16.01 0.34
CA ALA A 383 -24.40 15.21 0.88
C ALA A 383 -24.48 13.77 0.34
N TRP A 384 -23.79 13.51 -0.77
CA TRP A 384 -23.76 12.20 -1.44
C TRP A 384 -22.56 11.31 -1.04
N ASN A 385 -21.61 11.86 -0.30
CA ASN A 385 -20.43 11.15 0.19
C ASN A 385 -19.92 11.77 1.51
N PRO A 386 -18.98 11.11 2.21
CA PRO A 386 -18.46 11.61 3.49
C PRO A 386 -17.85 13.01 3.44
N ALA A 387 -17.23 13.41 2.33
CA ALA A 387 -16.59 14.71 2.21
C ALA A 387 -17.62 15.85 2.11
N GLN A 388 -18.63 15.70 1.25
CA GLN A 388 -19.74 16.66 1.14
C GLN A 388 -20.54 16.71 2.44
N TYR A 389 -20.75 15.56 3.07
CA TYR A 389 -21.38 15.47 4.39
C TYR A 389 -20.66 16.32 5.45
N TRP A 390 -19.33 16.26 5.46
CA TRP A 390 -18.53 17.08 6.36
C TRP A 390 -18.63 18.59 6.06
N GLN A 391 -18.68 18.97 4.78
CA GLN A 391 -18.85 20.37 4.36
C GLN A 391 -20.16 20.99 4.88
N VAL A 392 -21.26 20.23 4.91
CA VAL A 392 -22.54 20.69 5.49
C VAL A 392 -22.33 21.19 6.93
N TYR A 393 -21.57 20.45 7.74
CA TYR A 393 -21.32 20.83 9.13
C TYR A 393 -20.33 21.97 9.29
N CYS A 394 -19.19 21.94 8.58
CA CYS A 394 -18.20 23.02 8.65
C CYS A 394 -18.79 24.37 8.24
N GLY A 395 -19.68 24.38 7.25
CA GLY A 395 -20.37 25.59 6.82
C GLY A 395 -21.48 26.06 7.76
N GLY A 396 -21.79 25.32 8.83
CA GLY A 396 -22.95 25.60 9.68
C GLY A 396 -24.27 25.55 8.91
N THR A 397 -24.35 24.71 7.88
CA THR A 397 -25.46 24.71 6.91
C THR A 397 -26.75 24.20 7.56
N ASP A 398 -27.84 24.91 7.31
CA ASP A 398 -29.20 24.44 7.55
C ASP A 398 -29.73 23.74 6.28
N ALA A 399 -29.80 22.42 6.31
CA ALA A 399 -30.18 21.59 5.16
C ALA A 399 -31.69 21.30 5.10
N ILE A 400 -32.50 22.05 5.85
CA ILE A 400 -33.92 21.76 6.01
C ILE A 400 -34.73 22.65 5.05
N SER A 401 -35.73 22.08 4.39
CA SER A 401 -36.57 22.76 3.40
C SER A 401 -38.06 22.61 3.73
N GLN A 402 -38.92 23.34 3.05
CA GLN A 402 -40.35 23.02 3.05
C GLN A 402 -40.58 21.70 2.31
N TRP A 403 -41.72 21.04 2.55
CA TRP A 403 -42.11 19.84 1.83
C TRP A 403 -42.00 20.04 0.32
N PRO A 404 -41.17 19.23 -0.37
CA PRO A 404 -41.03 19.37 -1.81
C PRO A 404 -42.35 19.01 -2.50
N GLN A 405 -42.78 19.84 -3.46
CA GLN A 405 -44.00 19.58 -4.23
C GLN A 405 -43.95 18.25 -5.00
N SER A 406 -42.74 17.77 -5.33
CA SER A 406 -42.51 16.46 -5.95
C SER A 406 -42.82 15.27 -5.03
N ARG A 407 -42.99 15.51 -3.71
CA ARG A 407 -43.38 14.48 -2.74
C ARG A 407 -44.89 14.48 -2.51
N TRP A 408 -45.44 15.62 -2.11
CA TRP A 408 -46.88 15.83 -1.96
C TRP A 408 -47.21 17.32 -1.92
N GLU A 409 -48.49 17.65 -2.13
CA GLU A 409 -49.00 19.01 -2.00
C GLU A 409 -49.14 19.41 -0.53
N THR A 410 -48.73 20.62 -0.15
CA THR A 410 -48.73 21.08 1.25
C THR A 410 -50.13 21.44 1.77
N GLU A 411 -50.94 22.14 0.96
CA GLU A 411 -52.22 22.74 1.36
C GLU A 411 -53.24 21.76 1.99
N PRO A 412 -53.39 20.52 1.47
CA PRO A 412 -54.35 19.57 2.04
C PRO A 412 -53.98 19.10 3.47
N TYR A 413 -52.69 19.13 3.82
CA TYR A 413 -52.18 18.47 5.02
C TYR A 413 -51.58 19.43 6.06
N TYR A 414 -51.39 20.70 5.73
CA TYR A 414 -50.79 21.70 6.61
C TYR A 414 -51.80 22.78 7.01
N GLN A 415 -51.75 23.20 8.27
CA GLN A 415 -52.44 24.38 8.77
C GLN A 415 -51.64 25.04 9.89
N GLU A 416 -51.38 26.33 9.77
CA GLU A 416 -50.70 27.11 10.80
C GLU A 416 -51.61 27.28 12.06
N GLY A 417 -51.02 27.17 13.25
CA GLY A 417 -51.69 27.46 14.52
C GLY A 417 -52.19 26.24 15.32
N CYS A 418 -52.70 26.53 16.53
CA CYS A 418 -53.00 25.54 17.58
C CYS A 418 -54.20 24.61 17.27
N ASP A 419 -55.03 24.96 16.29
CA ASP A 419 -56.24 24.19 15.90
C ASP A 419 -55.96 23.08 14.87
N SER A 420 -54.72 22.95 14.40
CA SER A 420 -54.27 21.89 13.48
C SER A 420 -54.54 20.47 14.01
N ASN A 421 -54.36 20.25 15.32
CA ASN A 421 -54.66 18.98 15.99
C ASN A 421 -56.15 18.61 15.96
N LEU A 422 -57.05 19.61 15.87
CA LEU A 422 -58.50 19.40 15.79
C LEU A 422 -58.98 19.11 14.35
N THR A 423 -58.15 19.44 13.35
CA THR A 423 -58.48 19.32 11.92
C THR A 423 -57.76 18.16 11.22
N GLY A 424 -56.91 17.42 11.94
CA GLY A 424 -56.15 16.31 11.37
C GLY A 424 -55.06 16.77 10.40
N LYS A 425 -54.51 17.97 10.60
CA LYS A 425 -53.44 18.57 9.79
C LYS A 425 -52.16 18.75 10.62
N ALA A 426 -51.01 18.82 9.95
CA ALA A 426 -49.74 19.15 10.57
C ALA A 426 -49.61 20.67 10.79
N TYR A 427 -48.98 21.08 11.89
CA TYR A 427 -48.66 22.49 12.16
C TYR A 427 -47.31 22.94 11.62
N THR A 428 -46.51 22.03 11.04
CA THR A 428 -45.24 22.32 10.39
C THR A 428 -45.17 21.59 9.05
N CYS A 429 -44.55 22.24 8.06
CA CYS A 429 -44.38 21.71 6.71
C CYS A 429 -42.90 21.69 6.27
N HIS A 430 -41.96 21.61 7.22
CA HIS A 430 -40.53 21.55 6.95
C HIS A 430 -39.98 20.13 7.08
N GLY A 431 -38.76 19.87 6.62
CA GLY A 431 -38.05 18.60 6.80
C GLY A 431 -36.67 18.59 6.15
N GLY A 432 -35.80 17.71 6.63
CA GLY A 432 -34.53 17.42 5.96
C GLY A 432 -34.76 16.42 4.83
N PHE A 433 -34.77 16.89 3.59
CA PHE A 433 -35.02 16.05 2.41
C PHE A 433 -33.73 15.82 1.63
N ILE A 434 -33.57 14.61 1.08
CA ILE A 434 -32.60 14.35 0.01
C ILE A 434 -33.21 14.75 -1.34
N SER A 435 -32.37 15.01 -2.34
CA SER A 435 -32.85 15.41 -3.67
C SER A 435 -33.83 14.40 -4.26
N GLN A 436 -34.67 14.87 -5.20
CA GLN A 436 -35.61 13.99 -5.89
C GLN A 436 -34.88 12.91 -6.68
N GLU A 437 -33.73 13.22 -7.29
CA GLU A 437 -32.90 12.20 -7.95
C GLU A 437 -32.41 11.17 -6.93
N MET A 438 -31.89 11.61 -5.78
CA MET A 438 -31.33 10.71 -4.77
C MET A 438 -32.32 9.67 -4.23
N ILE A 439 -33.62 10.01 -4.17
CA ILE A 439 -34.66 9.10 -3.69
C ILE A 439 -35.28 8.23 -4.79
N THR A 440 -35.33 8.71 -6.03
CA THR A 440 -36.07 8.05 -7.11
C THR A 440 -35.22 7.22 -8.05
N GLN A 441 -33.96 7.61 -8.28
CA GLN A 441 -33.05 6.90 -9.18
C GLN A 441 -32.50 5.63 -8.52
N PHE A 442 -32.28 4.60 -9.35
CA PHE A 442 -31.70 3.34 -8.92
C PHE A 442 -31.14 2.58 -10.13
N ASP A 443 -29.89 2.11 -10.04
CA ASP A 443 -29.28 1.29 -11.08
C ASP A 443 -29.69 -0.19 -10.93
N ASN A 444 -30.89 -0.52 -11.41
CA ASN A 444 -31.42 -1.88 -11.28
C ASN A 444 -30.59 -2.92 -12.04
N GLN A 445 -29.97 -2.54 -13.17
CA GLN A 445 -29.14 -3.45 -13.97
C GLN A 445 -27.89 -3.85 -13.22
N PHE A 446 -27.27 -2.91 -12.51
CA PHE A 446 -26.14 -3.20 -11.65
C PHE A 446 -26.48 -4.29 -10.62
N PHE A 447 -27.62 -4.21 -9.95
CA PHE A 447 -28.02 -5.21 -8.95
C PHE A 447 -28.69 -6.47 -9.53
N SER A 448 -28.76 -6.62 -10.85
CA SER A 448 -29.46 -7.73 -11.51
C SER A 448 -30.94 -7.83 -11.10
N ILE A 449 -31.59 -6.68 -10.90
CA ILE A 449 -33.01 -6.57 -10.52
C ILE A 449 -33.83 -6.18 -11.75
N ASP A 450 -34.93 -6.90 -12.00
CA ASP A 450 -35.85 -6.60 -13.09
C ASP A 450 -36.45 -5.20 -12.94
N PHE A 451 -36.70 -4.51 -14.06
CA PHE A 451 -37.24 -3.15 -14.04
C PHE A 451 -38.60 -3.05 -13.30
N GLN A 452 -39.49 -4.04 -13.46
CA GLN A 452 -40.79 -4.04 -12.77
C GLN A 452 -40.63 -4.25 -11.27
N GLU A 453 -39.66 -5.07 -10.86
CA GLU A 453 -39.31 -5.22 -9.45
C GLU A 453 -38.70 -3.91 -8.90
N ALA A 454 -37.73 -3.32 -9.58
CA ALA A 454 -37.09 -2.08 -9.16
C ALA A 454 -38.06 -0.90 -9.07
N LYS A 455 -38.99 -0.78 -10.05
CA LYS A 455 -40.09 0.20 -10.03
C LYS A 455 -40.92 0.07 -8.78
N SER A 456 -41.07 -1.16 -8.28
CA SER A 456 -41.91 -1.49 -7.15
C SER A 456 -41.20 -1.58 -5.79
N MET A 457 -39.87 -1.54 -5.77
CA MET A 457 -39.11 -1.48 -4.51
C MET A 457 -39.33 -0.17 -3.76
N LEU A 458 -39.38 -0.26 -2.44
CA LEU A 458 -39.33 0.91 -1.57
C LEU A 458 -38.08 1.75 -1.85
N PRO A 459 -38.18 3.09 -1.90
CA PRO A 459 -37.03 3.97 -2.06
C PRO A 459 -35.92 3.70 -1.04
N GLY A 460 -36.28 3.44 0.22
CA GLY A 460 -35.33 3.07 1.28
C GLY A 460 -34.53 1.81 0.94
N GLN A 461 -35.16 0.80 0.33
CA GLN A 461 -34.45 -0.41 -0.11
C GLN A 461 -33.41 -0.09 -1.18
N ARG A 462 -33.80 0.71 -2.19
CA ARG A 462 -32.93 1.09 -3.31
C ARG A 462 -31.72 1.89 -2.84
N ILE A 463 -31.96 2.95 -2.05
CA ILE A 463 -30.89 3.80 -1.52
C ILE A 463 -29.93 2.97 -0.67
N SER A 464 -30.44 2.12 0.22
CA SER A 464 -29.57 1.35 1.09
C SER A 464 -28.73 0.29 0.35
N MET A 465 -29.22 -0.25 -0.76
CA MET A 465 -28.42 -1.14 -1.62
C MET A 465 -27.24 -0.40 -2.24
N GLU A 466 -27.45 0.81 -2.76
CA GLU A 466 -26.38 1.60 -3.36
C GLU A 466 -25.38 2.11 -2.31
N VAL A 467 -25.86 2.66 -1.19
CA VAL A 467 -25.01 3.16 -0.11
C VAL A 467 -24.23 2.03 0.55
N GLY A 468 -24.85 0.87 0.75
CA GLY A 468 -24.19 -0.32 1.29
C GLY A 468 -23.09 -0.84 0.37
N TYR A 469 -23.34 -0.91 -0.93
CA TYR A 469 -22.30 -1.29 -1.90
C TYR A 469 -21.16 -0.28 -1.97
N GLN A 470 -21.47 1.02 -2.05
CA GLN A 470 -20.45 2.07 -2.06
C GLN A 470 -19.55 2.00 -0.84
N CYS A 471 -20.11 1.70 0.33
CA CYS A 471 -19.35 1.50 1.55
C CYS A 471 -18.41 0.30 1.48
N LEU A 472 -18.88 -0.85 0.95
CA LEU A 472 -18.03 -2.04 0.76
C LEU A 472 -16.93 -1.80 -0.30
N ALA A 473 -17.28 -1.10 -1.38
CA ALA A 473 -16.34 -0.76 -2.43
C ALA A 473 -15.23 0.20 -1.94
N ALA A 474 -15.58 1.14 -1.07
CA ALA A 474 -14.60 2.02 -0.42
C ALA A 474 -13.61 1.26 0.48
N SER A 475 -13.93 0.03 0.89
CA SER A 475 -13.02 -0.89 1.61
C SER A 475 -12.29 -1.87 0.70
N GLY A 476 -12.27 -1.63 -0.62
CA GLY A 476 -11.50 -2.42 -1.58
C GLY A 476 -12.24 -3.63 -2.18
N PHE A 477 -13.55 -3.78 -1.92
CA PHE A 477 -14.33 -4.87 -2.50
C PHE A 477 -14.94 -4.54 -3.86
N ASP A 478 -14.91 -5.50 -4.78
CA ASP A 478 -15.78 -5.55 -5.95
C ASP A 478 -16.85 -6.66 -5.80
N LYS A 479 -17.83 -6.70 -6.73
CA LYS A 479 -18.90 -7.72 -6.72
C LYS A 479 -18.39 -9.17 -6.69
N ARG A 480 -17.29 -9.47 -7.38
CA ARG A 480 -16.76 -10.83 -7.46
C ARG A 480 -16.12 -11.21 -6.13
N SER A 481 -15.37 -10.27 -5.54
CA SER A 481 -14.71 -10.44 -4.26
C SER A 481 -15.71 -10.59 -3.10
N LEU A 482 -16.94 -10.06 -3.21
CA LEU A 482 -17.98 -10.18 -2.19
C LEU A 482 -18.67 -11.56 -2.18
N ALA A 483 -18.71 -12.25 -3.31
CA ALA A 483 -19.47 -13.49 -3.43
C ALA A 483 -18.96 -14.57 -2.46
N GLY A 484 -19.88 -15.14 -1.69
CA GLY A 484 -19.58 -16.16 -0.67
C GLY A 484 -18.95 -15.63 0.62
N ARG A 485 -18.65 -14.32 0.73
CA ARG A 485 -18.07 -13.74 1.96
C ARG A 485 -19.06 -13.77 3.11
N ARG A 486 -18.51 -13.92 4.32
CA ARG A 486 -19.30 -14.00 5.55
C ARG A 486 -19.50 -12.63 6.23
N ILE A 487 -19.79 -11.60 5.45
CA ILE A 487 -20.14 -10.26 5.96
C ILE A 487 -21.58 -10.30 6.45
N GLY A 488 -21.81 -9.97 7.72
CA GLY A 488 -23.19 -9.84 8.21
C GLY A 488 -23.80 -8.48 7.87
N LEU A 489 -25.12 -8.37 8.02
CA LEU A 489 -25.90 -7.16 7.75
C LEU A 489 -26.77 -6.78 8.95
N TRP A 490 -26.55 -5.60 9.49
CA TRP A 490 -27.31 -5.06 10.63
C TRP A 490 -27.99 -3.76 10.23
N PHE A 491 -29.32 -3.76 10.28
CA PHE A 491 -30.13 -2.68 9.71
C PHE A 491 -30.94 -1.94 10.76
N GLY A 492 -30.79 -0.62 10.83
CA GLY A 492 -31.76 0.27 11.48
C GLY A 492 -32.78 0.73 10.46
N ASP A 493 -34.01 0.20 10.55
CA ASP A 493 -35.12 0.55 9.66
C ASP A 493 -36.43 0.36 10.44
N VAL A 494 -37.11 1.46 10.73
CA VAL A 494 -38.39 1.48 11.47
C VAL A 494 -39.59 1.35 10.52
N GLY A 495 -39.31 1.18 9.22
CA GLY A 495 -40.29 1.16 8.16
C GLY A 495 -40.69 2.54 7.67
N PRO A 496 -41.01 2.65 6.37
CA PRO A 496 -41.42 3.92 5.80
C PRO A 496 -42.85 4.29 6.18
N ASP A 497 -43.12 5.61 6.12
CA ASP A 497 -44.46 6.22 6.03
C ASP A 497 -45.34 5.63 4.90
N TRP A 498 -44.74 4.81 4.03
CA TRP A 498 -45.35 4.13 2.89
C TRP A 498 -46.29 2.99 3.24
N HIS A 499 -46.28 2.44 4.47
CA HIS A 499 -47.22 1.36 4.83
C HIS A 499 -48.68 1.78 4.64
N SER A 500 -49.00 3.06 4.86
CA SER A 500 -50.32 3.64 4.58
C SER A 500 -50.68 3.67 3.09
N PHE A 501 -49.67 3.64 2.21
CA PHE A 501 -49.81 3.60 0.75
C PHE A 501 -49.83 2.18 0.17
N GLN A 502 -49.54 1.12 0.94
CA GLN A 502 -49.48 -0.27 0.40
C GLN A 502 -50.76 -0.68 -0.33
N THR A 503 -51.93 -0.33 0.22
CA THR A 503 -53.23 -0.70 -0.36
C THR A 503 -53.59 0.18 -1.57
N GLU A 504 -53.22 1.45 -1.53
CA GLU A 504 -53.50 2.44 -2.59
C GLU A 504 -52.56 2.24 -3.79
N TRP A 505 -51.28 2.04 -3.55
CA TRP A 505 -50.26 1.95 -4.59
C TRP A 505 -50.40 0.69 -5.46
N GLY A 506 -50.84 -0.44 -4.89
CA GLY A 506 -51.25 -1.63 -5.66
C GLY A 506 -52.52 -1.45 -6.48
N ARG A 507 -53.39 -0.49 -6.12
CA ARG A 507 -54.57 -0.13 -6.92
C ARG A 507 -54.21 0.78 -8.09
N PHE A 508 -53.21 1.65 -7.92
CA PHE A 508 -52.80 2.63 -8.93
C PHE A 508 -51.71 2.14 -9.90
N ASN A 509 -50.95 1.09 -9.56
CA ASN A 509 -49.96 0.47 -10.45
C ASN A 509 -50.40 -0.93 -10.89
N GLN A 510 -51.37 -1.00 -11.81
CA GLN A 510 -51.93 -2.26 -12.34
C GLN A 510 -50.93 -3.05 -13.21
N ASP A 511 -49.83 -2.41 -13.62
CA ASP A 511 -48.75 -3.01 -14.40
C ASP A 511 -47.71 -3.76 -13.55
N VAL A 512 -47.72 -3.59 -12.23
CA VAL A 512 -46.85 -4.32 -11.30
C VAL A 512 -47.53 -5.60 -10.83
N SER A 513 -46.83 -6.72 -10.90
CA SER A 513 -47.33 -8.01 -10.41
C SER A 513 -47.68 -7.94 -8.91
N PRO A 514 -48.92 -8.26 -8.50
CA PRO A 514 -49.30 -8.32 -7.09
C PRO A 514 -48.45 -9.28 -6.25
N ALA A 515 -47.83 -10.28 -6.89
CA ALA A 515 -46.94 -11.23 -6.22
C ALA A 515 -45.66 -10.57 -5.66
N LEU A 516 -45.22 -9.44 -6.24
CA LEU A 516 -44.02 -8.71 -5.81
C LEU A 516 -44.27 -7.81 -4.59
N MET A 517 -45.54 -7.52 -4.27
CA MET A 517 -45.86 -6.56 -3.19
C MET A 517 -45.42 -7.06 -1.81
N GLY A 518 -45.48 -8.37 -1.57
CA GLY A 518 -45.09 -8.96 -0.28
C GLY A 518 -43.60 -8.81 0.05
N THR A 519 -42.73 -8.85 -0.96
CA THR A 519 -41.28 -8.67 -0.80
C THR A 519 -40.86 -7.22 -0.88
N ASN A 520 -41.49 -6.44 -1.77
CA ASN A 520 -41.03 -5.09 -2.07
C ASN A 520 -41.41 -4.06 -1.01
N MET A 521 -42.36 -4.40 -0.14
CA MET A 521 -42.90 -3.50 0.89
C MET A 521 -42.47 -3.88 2.31
N ASN A 522 -41.64 -4.92 2.49
CA ASN A 522 -41.27 -5.46 3.80
C ASN A 522 -39.85 -5.02 4.20
N ASN A 523 -39.70 -4.44 5.39
CA ASN A 523 -38.42 -3.94 5.89
C ASN A 523 -37.37 -5.05 6.08
N SER A 524 -37.80 -6.28 6.42
CA SER A 524 -36.89 -7.43 6.57
C SER A 524 -36.19 -7.79 5.26
N VAL A 525 -36.81 -7.46 4.13
CA VAL A 525 -36.26 -7.72 2.79
C VAL A 525 -35.16 -6.72 2.43
N THR A 526 -35.12 -5.54 3.05
CA THR A 526 -34.06 -4.54 2.80
C THR A 526 -32.66 -5.12 3.00
N ALA A 527 -32.41 -5.72 4.16
CA ALA A 527 -31.13 -6.36 4.45
C ALA A 527 -30.95 -7.65 3.62
N GLY A 528 -32.02 -8.43 3.44
CA GLY A 528 -31.99 -9.64 2.62
C GLY A 528 -31.59 -9.39 1.16
N ARG A 529 -32.00 -8.26 0.56
CA ARG A 529 -31.66 -7.90 -0.82
C ARG A 529 -30.19 -7.62 -1.03
N ILE A 530 -29.54 -6.95 -0.07
CA ILE A 530 -28.10 -6.69 -0.13
C ILE A 530 -27.33 -8.01 -0.06
N ALA A 531 -27.70 -8.89 0.88
CA ALA A 531 -27.08 -10.21 0.96
C ALA A 531 -27.32 -11.03 -0.30
N HIS A 532 -28.53 -11.01 -0.85
CA HIS A 532 -28.86 -11.74 -2.08
C HIS A 532 -28.08 -11.20 -3.29
N ALA A 533 -28.03 -9.89 -3.49
CA ALA A 533 -27.38 -9.28 -4.64
C ALA A 533 -25.86 -9.47 -4.68
N PHE A 534 -25.23 -9.64 -3.51
CA PHE A 534 -23.77 -9.80 -3.38
C PHE A 534 -23.34 -11.18 -2.87
N ASP A 535 -24.28 -12.11 -2.74
CA ASP A 535 -24.05 -13.46 -2.22
C ASP A 535 -23.35 -13.50 -0.84
N LEU A 536 -23.75 -12.61 0.06
CA LEU A 536 -23.20 -12.54 1.42
C LEU A 536 -23.82 -13.61 2.33
N ARG A 537 -22.98 -14.26 3.14
CA ARG A 537 -23.34 -15.44 3.95
C ARG A 537 -23.26 -15.21 5.46
N GLY A 538 -23.10 -13.95 5.89
CA GLY A 538 -23.13 -13.58 7.30
C GLY A 538 -24.56 -13.48 7.87
N PRO A 539 -24.68 -13.27 9.20
CA PRO A 539 -25.97 -13.08 9.86
C PRO A 539 -26.66 -11.80 9.38
N ILE A 540 -28.00 -11.79 9.35
CA ILE A 540 -28.81 -10.64 8.94
C ILE A 540 -29.81 -10.32 10.03
N SER A 541 -29.94 -9.04 10.40
CA SER A 541 -30.93 -8.58 11.39
C SER A 541 -31.37 -7.14 11.15
N SER A 542 -32.67 -6.89 11.28
CA SER A 542 -33.29 -5.56 11.23
C SER A 542 -33.78 -5.15 12.61
N TYR A 543 -33.59 -3.89 12.96
CA TYR A 543 -33.89 -3.31 14.26
C TYR A 543 -34.86 -2.14 14.10
N ASP A 544 -35.99 -2.22 14.79
CA ASP A 544 -36.93 -1.12 15.00
C ASP A 544 -36.95 -0.79 16.49
N THR A 545 -36.14 0.18 16.87
CA THR A 545 -36.17 0.79 18.21
C THR A 545 -36.42 2.28 18.10
N ALA A 546 -37.24 2.67 17.12
CA ALA A 546 -37.44 4.07 16.72
C ALA A 546 -36.11 4.78 16.43
N CYS A 547 -35.90 5.96 17.02
CA CYS A 547 -34.77 6.85 16.76
C CYS A 547 -33.38 6.25 17.09
N SER A 548 -33.31 5.20 17.91
CA SER A 548 -32.04 4.53 18.25
C SER A 548 -31.68 3.35 17.33
N ALA A 549 -32.56 2.99 16.38
CA ALA A 549 -32.48 1.74 15.61
C ALA A 549 -31.10 1.44 15.01
N SER A 550 -30.52 2.37 14.24
CA SER A 550 -29.20 2.14 13.61
C SER A 550 -28.04 2.03 14.60
N LEU A 551 -28.12 2.69 15.76
CA LEU A 551 -27.08 2.58 16.78
C LEU A 551 -27.22 1.30 17.61
N VAL A 552 -28.46 0.83 17.83
CA VAL A 552 -28.72 -0.50 18.37
C VAL A 552 -28.22 -1.59 17.42
N ALA A 553 -28.43 -1.41 16.11
CA ALA A 553 -27.88 -2.29 15.07
C ALA A 553 -26.35 -2.34 15.12
N MET A 554 -25.68 -1.18 15.25
CA MET A 554 -24.23 -1.10 15.44
C MET A 554 -23.77 -1.82 16.71
N ASN A 555 -24.44 -1.59 17.84
CA ASN A 555 -24.15 -2.30 19.09
C ASN A 555 -24.28 -3.82 18.94
N ALA A 556 -25.30 -4.30 18.24
CA ALA A 556 -25.49 -5.73 18.02
C ALA A 556 -24.40 -6.32 17.11
N ALA A 557 -24.00 -5.60 16.06
CA ALA A 557 -22.90 -6.00 15.19
C ALA A 557 -21.58 -6.09 15.98
N HIS A 558 -21.24 -5.03 16.70
CA HIS A 558 -20.02 -4.93 17.48
C HIS A 558 -19.94 -6.01 18.55
N LEU A 559 -21.00 -6.24 19.34
CA LEU A 559 -21.01 -7.29 20.35
C LEU A 559 -20.93 -8.70 19.77
N LEU A 560 -21.45 -8.95 18.55
CA LEU A 560 -21.37 -10.28 17.93
C LEU A 560 -19.93 -10.66 17.53
N MET A 561 -19.05 -9.66 17.36
CA MET A 561 -17.63 -9.89 17.07
C MET A 561 -16.86 -10.43 18.28
N PHE A 562 -17.46 -10.49 19.47
CA PHE A 562 -16.79 -10.91 20.70
C PHE A 562 -17.56 -11.99 21.47
N ASP A 563 -16.83 -12.90 22.12
CA ASP A 563 -17.30 -13.77 23.19
C ASP A 563 -16.85 -13.17 24.53
N SER A 564 -17.74 -12.43 25.19
CA SER A 564 -17.35 -11.49 26.25
C SER A 564 -16.34 -10.46 25.71
N ASP A 565 -15.04 -10.61 26.02
CA ASP A 565 -13.95 -9.75 25.54
C ASP A 565 -13.02 -10.47 24.53
N THR A 566 -13.31 -11.73 24.18
CA THR A 566 -12.46 -12.53 23.26
C THR A 566 -12.98 -12.43 21.82
N PRO A 567 -12.13 -12.19 20.81
CA PRO A 567 -12.58 -12.09 19.42
C PRO A 567 -13.22 -13.37 18.85
N ARG A 568 -14.38 -13.24 18.19
CA ARG A 568 -15.05 -14.30 17.42
C ARG A 568 -14.76 -14.13 15.93
N LYS A 569 -13.69 -14.78 15.46
CA LYS A 569 -13.26 -14.73 14.04
C LYS A 569 -14.35 -15.14 13.05
N GLU A 570 -15.32 -15.93 13.48
CA GLU A 570 -16.41 -16.40 12.64
C GLU A 570 -17.40 -15.27 12.25
N ASN A 571 -17.48 -14.19 13.01
CA ASN A 571 -18.32 -13.00 12.74
C ASN A 571 -17.46 -11.73 12.71
N SER A 572 -16.33 -11.78 12.00
CA SER A 572 -15.31 -10.71 12.02
C SER A 572 -15.64 -9.50 11.14
N GLU A 573 -16.69 -9.54 10.32
CA GLU A 573 -16.99 -8.49 9.34
C GLU A 573 -18.47 -8.12 9.36
N ALA A 574 -18.75 -6.82 9.33
CA ALA A 574 -20.12 -6.33 9.39
C ALA A 574 -20.39 -5.05 8.61
N LEU A 575 -21.48 -5.05 7.85
CA LEU A 575 -22.06 -3.84 7.29
C LEU A 575 -23.26 -3.41 8.12
N VAL A 576 -23.17 -2.23 8.72
CA VAL A 576 -24.25 -1.63 9.51
C VAL A 576 -24.84 -0.48 8.74
N THR A 577 -26.16 -0.49 8.52
CA THR A 577 -26.87 0.53 7.72
C THR A 577 -28.06 1.08 8.49
N GLY A 578 -28.28 2.40 8.37
CA GLY A 578 -29.48 3.07 8.90
C GLY A 578 -30.13 3.90 7.81
N VAL A 579 -31.45 3.77 7.65
CA VAL A 579 -32.21 4.48 6.61
C VAL A 579 -33.50 5.06 7.16
N ASN A 580 -33.86 6.24 6.68
CA ASN A 580 -35.18 6.82 6.87
C ASN A 580 -35.66 7.50 5.58
N THR A 581 -36.94 7.35 5.24
CA THR A 581 -37.52 7.96 4.03
C THR A 581 -38.85 8.63 4.32
N LEU A 582 -39.03 9.86 3.84
CA LEU A 582 -40.22 10.67 4.09
C LEU A 582 -41.08 10.66 2.82
N LEU A 583 -42.04 9.73 2.79
CA LEU A 583 -42.81 9.42 1.57
C LEU A 583 -44.27 9.87 1.61
N GLY A 584 -44.78 10.31 2.76
CA GLY A 584 -46.13 10.85 2.87
C GLY A 584 -46.34 11.77 4.07
N PRO A 585 -47.43 12.56 4.07
CA PRO A 585 -47.72 13.54 5.12
C PRO A 585 -48.25 12.91 6.42
N GLY A 586 -48.72 11.66 6.39
CA GLY A 586 -49.42 11.02 7.50
C GLY A 586 -48.63 10.99 8.82
N SER A 587 -47.36 10.61 8.77
CA SER A 587 -46.50 10.58 9.96
C SER A 587 -46.13 11.98 10.47
N PHE A 588 -46.08 13.00 9.60
CA PHE A 588 -45.96 14.39 10.06
C PHE A 588 -47.18 14.82 10.86
N ILE A 589 -48.39 14.49 10.39
CA ILE A 589 -49.64 14.77 11.09
C ILE A 589 -49.65 14.05 12.44
N GLY A 590 -49.33 12.75 12.45
CA GLY A 590 -49.25 11.94 13.68
C GLY A 590 -48.27 12.53 14.72
N ASN A 591 -47.06 12.89 14.28
CA ASN A 591 -46.03 13.45 15.16
C ASN A 591 -46.38 14.88 15.63
N CYS A 592 -47.10 15.67 14.82
CA CYS A 592 -47.68 16.95 15.26
C CYS A 592 -48.75 16.73 16.33
N MET A 593 -49.67 15.79 16.15
CA MET A 593 -50.70 15.47 17.16
C MET A 593 -50.08 14.97 18.47
N ALA A 594 -48.94 14.29 18.40
CA ALA A 594 -48.15 13.88 19.56
C ALA A 594 -47.24 15.00 20.12
N THR A 595 -47.30 16.21 19.57
CA THR A 595 -46.50 17.39 19.95
C THR A 595 -44.98 17.13 19.94
N MET A 596 -44.51 16.28 19.01
CA MET A 596 -43.10 15.90 18.92
C MET A 596 -42.30 16.82 18.01
N LEU A 597 -42.97 17.48 17.05
CA LEU A 597 -42.31 18.31 16.04
C LEU A 597 -42.20 19.77 16.47
N SER A 598 -41.15 20.46 16.07
CA SER A 598 -40.99 21.90 16.28
C SER A 598 -42.04 22.70 15.49
N HIS A 599 -42.61 23.73 16.10
CA HIS A 599 -43.52 24.65 15.39
C HIS A 599 -42.79 25.44 14.30
N GLN A 600 -41.51 25.72 14.50
CA GLN A 600 -40.66 26.44 13.55
C GLN A 600 -40.00 25.51 12.52
N GLY A 601 -40.19 24.20 12.64
CA GLY A 601 -39.75 23.24 11.64
C GLY A 601 -38.24 23.02 11.58
N ARG A 602 -37.52 23.18 12.68
CA ARG A 602 -36.09 22.86 12.83
C ARG A 602 -35.83 22.18 14.18
N SER A 603 -34.69 21.52 14.32
CA SER A 603 -34.22 21.02 15.63
C SER A 603 -33.35 22.08 16.32
N PHE A 604 -33.94 22.86 17.23
CA PHE A 604 -33.24 23.93 17.97
C PHE A 604 -32.40 23.40 19.13
N THR A 605 -31.50 22.46 18.83
CA THR A 605 -30.69 21.75 19.83
C THR A 605 -29.93 22.73 20.74
N PHE A 606 -30.06 22.52 22.06
CA PHE A 606 -29.49 23.33 23.14
C PHE A 606 -30.00 24.78 23.23
N ASN A 607 -30.80 25.24 22.28
CA ASN A 607 -31.32 26.59 22.26
C ASN A 607 -32.49 26.76 23.24
N ARG A 608 -32.66 27.96 23.78
CA ARG A 608 -33.82 28.35 24.61
C ARG A 608 -35.16 28.13 23.90
N SER A 609 -35.19 28.20 22.57
CA SER A 609 -36.38 28.00 21.74
C SER A 609 -36.68 26.54 21.38
N ALA A 610 -35.91 25.58 21.92
CA ALA A 610 -36.15 24.15 21.80
C ALA A 610 -37.59 23.75 22.17
N ASP A 611 -38.41 23.37 21.17
CA ASP A 611 -39.82 23.02 21.32
C ASP A 611 -40.19 21.67 20.69
N GLY A 612 -39.24 20.97 20.08
CA GLY A 612 -39.47 19.75 19.32
C GLY A 612 -38.36 19.49 18.31
N TYR A 613 -38.40 18.35 17.65
CA TYR A 613 -37.47 18.05 16.55
C TYR A 613 -38.10 18.31 15.18
N GLN A 614 -37.33 18.26 14.10
CA GLN A 614 -37.90 18.15 12.76
C GLN A 614 -37.49 16.86 12.08
N ARG A 615 -38.37 16.26 11.26
CA ARG A 615 -38.09 14.99 10.57
C ARG A 615 -37.08 15.18 9.43
N GLY A 616 -36.17 14.24 9.28
CA GLY A 616 -35.21 14.18 8.18
C GLY A 616 -35.15 12.78 7.57
N GLU A 617 -34.66 12.69 6.34
CA GLU A 617 -34.51 11.46 5.59
C GLU A 617 -33.07 11.25 5.11
N GLY A 618 -32.76 10.04 4.65
CA GLY A 618 -31.46 9.68 4.10
C GLY A 618 -31.00 8.30 4.54
N CYS A 619 -29.78 7.95 4.17
CA CYS A 619 -29.17 6.65 4.46
C CYS A 619 -27.69 6.80 4.79
N GLY A 620 -27.19 6.00 5.72
CA GLY A 620 -25.77 5.85 5.99
C GLY A 620 -25.40 4.39 6.22
N SER A 621 -24.20 4.01 5.78
CA SER A 621 -23.63 2.68 5.99
C SER A 621 -22.20 2.79 6.51
N ILE A 622 -21.83 1.88 7.41
CA ILE A 622 -20.48 1.75 7.97
C ILE A 622 -20.08 0.28 7.88
N PHE A 623 -18.89 0.01 7.33
CA PHE A 623 -18.29 -1.31 7.31
C PHE A 623 -17.24 -1.41 8.42
N ILE A 624 -17.42 -2.39 9.31
CA ILE A 624 -16.50 -2.68 10.41
C ILE A 624 -15.90 -4.08 10.27
N LYS A 625 -14.63 -4.20 10.64
CA LYS A 625 -13.88 -5.44 10.72
C LYS A 625 -13.34 -5.59 12.15
N LEU A 626 -13.37 -6.80 12.70
CA LEU A 626 -12.71 -7.11 13.96
C LEU A 626 -11.21 -6.79 13.85
N TYR A 627 -10.69 -6.00 14.79
CA TYR A 627 -9.29 -5.63 14.80
C TYR A 627 -8.42 -6.84 15.12
N ASP A 628 -7.50 -7.19 14.22
CA ASP A 628 -6.64 -8.38 14.33
C ASP A 628 -5.25 -8.09 14.93
N GLY A 629 -4.95 -6.82 15.25
CA GLY A 629 -3.70 -6.41 15.89
C GLY A 629 -2.55 -6.11 14.93
N ASN A 630 -2.77 -6.14 13.62
CA ASN A 630 -1.72 -5.88 12.65
C ASN A 630 -1.60 -4.37 12.31
N LYS A 631 -0.36 -3.89 12.10
CA LYS A 631 -0.03 -2.47 11.82
C LYS A 631 -0.64 -1.98 10.49
N LYS A 632 -0.71 -2.85 9.48
CA LYS A 632 -1.27 -2.51 8.17
C LYS A 632 -2.76 -2.15 8.25
N GLU A 633 -3.55 -2.90 9.01
CA GLU A 633 -4.97 -2.62 9.24
C GLU A 633 -5.14 -1.31 10.04
N GLU A 634 -4.25 -1.04 10.99
CA GLU A 634 -4.24 0.24 11.72
C GLU A 634 -3.96 1.44 10.80
N GLU A 635 -3.15 1.26 9.76
CA GLU A 635 -2.89 2.26 8.72
C GLU A 635 -4.07 2.42 7.75
N GLU A 636 -4.76 1.33 7.40
CA GLU A 636 -5.87 1.28 6.43
C GLU A 636 -7.23 1.70 7.00
N ARG A 637 -7.45 1.53 8.31
CA ARG A 637 -8.75 1.87 8.93
C ARG A 637 -8.98 3.39 8.98
N VAL A 638 -10.25 3.79 8.92
CA VAL A 638 -10.68 5.18 9.11
C VAL A 638 -10.57 5.58 10.58
N CYS A 639 -11.04 4.72 11.48
CA CYS A 639 -10.89 4.87 12.93
C CYS A 639 -11.16 3.52 13.62
N ALA A 640 -11.05 3.47 14.94
CA ALA A 640 -11.48 2.33 15.77
C ALA A 640 -12.85 2.60 16.40
N LEU A 641 -13.76 1.63 16.31
CA LEU A 641 -14.94 1.50 17.17
C LEU A 641 -14.51 0.79 18.45
N ILE A 642 -14.65 1.46 19.59
CA ILE A 642 -14.03 1.02 20.85
C ILE A 642 -15.05 0.66 21.91
N GLY A 643 -16.28 1.18 21.81
CA GLY A 643 -17.31 0.94 22.82
C GLY A 643 -18.70 1.04 22.23
N THR A 644 -19.58 0.11 22.61
CA THR A 644 -21.02 0.23 22.34
C THR A 644 -21.82 -0.26 23.53
N ALA A 645 -22.98 0.34 23.77
CA ALA A 645 -23.94 -0.16 24.75
C ALA A 645 -25.38 0.17 24.36
N THR A 646 -26.31 -0.68 24.78
CA THR A 646 -27.75 -0.44 24.70
C THR A 646 -28.42 -0.77 26.03
N ASN A 647 -29.43 0.01 26.43
CA ASN A 647 -30.30 -0.27 27.57
C ASN A 647 -31.74 0.27 27.36
N GLN A 648 -32.54 0.31 28.43
CA GLN A 648 -33.92 0.78 28.38
C GLN A 648 -34.21 1.73 29.56
N ASP A 649 -34.99 2.78 29.31
CA ASP A 649 -35.41 3.80 30.30
C ASP A 649 -36.19 3.23 31.48
N GLY A 650 -36.85 2.09 31.28
CA GLY A 650 -37.78 1.47 32.19
C GLY A 650 -39.05 2.29 32.34
N ARG A 651 -39.54 2.39 33.58
CA ARG A 651 -40.67 3.25 33.92
C ARG A 651 -40.18 4.69 34.12
N SER A 652 -40.55 5.58 33.22
CA SER A 652 -40.35 7.04 33.35
C SER A 652 -41.70 7.76 33.53
N ALA A 653 -41.73 9.10 33.36
CA ALA A 653 -42.94 9.91 33.60
C ALA A 653 -44.08 9.64 32.58
N SER A 654 -43.73 9.26 31.36
CA SER A 654 -44.61 8.77 30.29
C SER A 654 -43.80 7.83 29.39
N LEU A 655 -44.43 7.04 28.52
CA LEU A 655 -43.71 6.13 27.62
C LEU A 655 -42.59 6.83 26.83
N THR A 656 -42.80 8.10 26.46
CA THR A 656 -41.89 8.90 25.63
C THR A 656 -41.00 9.86 26.42
N ALA A 657 -41.13 9.91 27.75
CA ALA A 657 -40.29 10.76 28.59
C ALA A 657 -38.92 10.10 28.82
N PRO A 658 -37.80 10.80 28.56
CA PRO A 658 -36.46 10.23 28.73
C PRO A 658 -36.11 10.01 30.21
N ASN A 659 -35.19 9.07 30.48
CA ASN A 659 -34.71 8.77 31.83
C ASN A 659 -33.20 9.07 31.99
N GLY A 660 -32.86 10.16 32.70
CA GLY A 660 -31.48 10.59 32.94
C GLY A 660 -30.57 9.50 33.55
N PRO A 661 -30.96 8.82 34.64
CA PRO A 661 -30.20 7.69 35.18
C PRO A 661 -29.96 6.55 34.19
N ALA A 662 -30.92 6.21 33.33
CA ALA A 662 -30.74 5.21 32.28
C ALA A 662 -29.71 5.67 31.24
N GLN A 663 -29.74 6.95 30.84
CA GLN A 663 -28.74 7.53 29.94
C GLN A 663 -27.33 7.52 30.57
N GLN A 664 -27.20 7.88 31.85
CA GLN A 664 -25.92 7.76 32.58
C GLN A 664 -25.40 6.31 32.56
N SER A 665 -26.30 5.34 32.74
CA SER A 665 -25.96 3.91 32.78
C SER A 665 -25.45 3.41 31.41
N VAL A 666 -26.12 3.78 30.30
CA VAL A 666 -25.68 3.35 28.97
C VAL A 666 -24.34 3.98 28.58
N ILE A 667 -24.13 5.26 28.92
CA ILE A 667 -22.86 5.96 28.69
C ILE A 667 -21.73 5.26 29.46
N LYS A 668 -21.91 5.02 30.77
CA LYS A 668 -20.93 4.31 31.60
C LYS A 668 -20.63 2.91 31.06
N LYS A 669 -21.64 2.19 30.55
CA LYS A 669 -21.47 0.83 30.03
C LYS A 669 -20.61 0.80 28.77
N SER A 670 -20.84 1.73 27.84
CA SER A 670 -20.04 1.84 26.61
C SER A 670 -18.57 2.17 26.91
N MET A 671 -18.33 3.13 27.82
CA MET A 671 -16.98 3.52 28.22
C MET A 671 -16.22 2.43 28.97
N ARG A 672 -16.93 1.64 29.79
CA ARG A 672 -16.34 0.46 30.43
C ARG A 672 -15.94 -0.60 29.41
N PHE A 673 -16.77 -0.83 28.40
CA PHE A 673 -16.43 -1.74 27.30
C PHE A 673 -15.16 -1.26 26.59
N ALA A 674 -15.05 0.05 26.34
CA ALA A 674 -13.87 0.64 25.72
C ALA A 674 -12.62 0.68 26.61
N GLY A 675 -12.75 0.48 27.92
CA GLY A 675 -11.62 0.61 28.86
C GLY A 675 -11.12 2.04 29.03
N ILE A 676 -11.95 3.07 28.78
CA ILE A 676 -11.52 4.48 28.81
C ILE A 676 -11.99 5.23 30.05
N ASN A 677 -11.24 6.26 30.44
CA ASN A 677 -11.69 7.25 31.43
C ASN A 677 -12.77 8.15 30.78
N PRO A 678 -14.00 8.24 31.34
CA PRO A 678 -15.05 9.08 30.78
C PRO A 678 -14.68 10.55 30.59
N ASN A 679 -13.77 11.07 31.41
CA ASN A 679 -13.37 12.47 31.39
C ASN A 679 -12.40 12.82 30.24
N THR A 680 -11.87 11.83 29.51
CA THR A 680 -10.98 12.05 28.36
C THR A 680 -11.71 12.08 27.02
N VAL A 681 -13.02 11.82 26.99
CA VAL A 681 -13.83 11.95 25.76
C VAL A 681 -13.83 13.39 25.28
N SER A 682 -13.29 13.65 24.09
CA SER A 682 -13.08 15.00 23.55
C SER A 682 -14.38 15.63 23.04
N ILE A 683 -15.19 14.86 22.32
CA ILE A 683 -16.41 15.36 21.65
C ILE A 683 -17.61 14.44 21.89
N ALA A 684 -18.75 15.01 22.24
CA ALA A 684 -20.03 14.32 22.35
C ALA A 684 -21.00 14.75 21.24
N GLU A 685 -21.32 13.83 20.35
CA GLU A 685 -22.46 13.95 19.43
C GLU A 685 -23.72 13.51 20.18
N CYS A 686 -24.49 14.49 20.62
CA CYS A 686 -25.70 14.27 21.41
C CYS A 686 -26.86 13.78 20.55
N HIS A 687 -27.78 13.03 21.17
CA HIS A 687 -29.07 12.76 20.59
C HIS A 687 -29.79 14.08 20.27
N GLY A 688 -29.76 15.06 21.17
CA GLY A 688 -29.89 16.49 20.86
C GLY A 688 -31.05 16.84 19.93
N THR A 689 -32.26 16.44 20.28
CA THR A 689 -33.43 16.61 19.41
C THR A 689 -33.94 18.05 19.33
N GLY A 690 -33.51 18.94 20.24
CA GLY A 690 -34.07 20.29 20.34
C GLY A 690 -35.37 20.30 21.12
N THR A 691 -35.50 19.43 22.12
CA THR A 691 -36.68 19.39 23.00
C THR A 691 -36.40 20.10 24.31
N ALA A 692 -37.37 20.85 24.82
CA ALA A 692 -37.24 21.66 26.04
C ALA A 692 -36.74 20.87 27.26
N LEU A 693 -37.15 19.60 27.40
CA LEU A 693 -36.78 18.72 28.51
C LEU A 693 -35.69 17.70 28.17
N GLY A 694 -35.66 17.19 26.93
CA GLY A 694 -34.72 16.13 26.55
C GLY A 694 -33.28 16.62 26.53
N ASP A 695 -33.03 17.81 25.96
CA ASP A 695 -31.68 18.37 25.85
C ASP A 695 -31.04 18.59 27.24
N PRO A 696 -31.72 19.22 28.23
CA PRO A 696 -31.23 19.29 29.61
C PRO A 696 -30.96 17.93 30.27
N ILE A 697 -31.84 16.94 30.07
CA ILE A 697 -31.67 15.61 30.67
C ILE A 697 -30.43 14.91 30.13
N GLU A 698 -30.21 14.97 28.82
CA GLU A 698 -29.03 14.39 28.16
C GLU A 698 -27.74 15.09 28.61
N VAL A 699 -27.74 16.42 28.62
CA VAL A 699 -26.60 17.21 29.09
C VAL A 699 -26.27 16.95 30.56
N GLY A 700 -27.30 16.81 31.41
CA GLY A 700 -27.16 16.44 32.80
C GLY A 700 -26.63 15.01 32.98
N ALA A 701 -27.04 14.06 32.14
CA ALA A 701 -26.50 12.70 32.14
C ALA A 701 -25.01 12.69 31.78
N LEU A 702 -24.60 13.40 30.72
CA LEU A 702 -23.18 13.55 30.36
C LEU A 702 -22.38 14.19 31.50
N SER A 703 -22.88 15.28 32.08
CA SER A 703 -22.24 15.96 33.22
C SER A 703 -22.04 15.00 34.41
N ALA A 704 -23.06 14.22 34.76
CA ALA A 704 -22.98 13.25 35.86
C ALA A 704 -21.97 12.11 35.63
N VAL A 705 -21.61 11.81 34.38
CA VAL A 705 -20.58 10.80 34.05
C VAL A 705 -19.19 11.44 33.91
N MET A 706 -19.11 12.67 33.39
CA MET A 706 -17.87 13.29 32.91
C MET A 706 -17.54 14.62 33.62
N HIS A 707 -17.88 14.79 34.89
CA HIS A 707 -17.69 16.07 35.58
C HIS A 707 -16.23 16.49 35.87
N GLN A 708 -15.28 15.55 35.99
CA GLN A 708 -13.90 15.82 36.45
C GLN A 708 -12.95 15.93 35.25
N ARG A 709 -12.99 17.05 34.55
CA ARG A 709 -12.26 17.24 33.29
C ARG A 709 -11.23 18.34 33.38
N GLU A 710 -10.09 18.09 32.74
CA GLU A 710 -9.05 19.09 32.50
C GLU A 710 -9.40 19.99 31.31
N PHE A 711 -9.94 19.40 30.24
CA PHE A 711 -10.35 20.11 29.03
C PHE A 711 -11.87 20.08 28.84
N PRO A 712 -12.48 21.17 28.33
CA PRO A 712 -13.91 21.23 28.07
C PRO A 712 -14.39 20.10 27.15
N LEU A 713 -15.56 19.53 27.44
CA LEU A 713 -16.24 18.62 26.51
C LEU A 713 -16.90 19.44 25.38
N LEU A 714 -16.55 19.18 24.12
CA LEU A 714 -17.21 19.80 22.98
C LEU A 714 -18.53 19.08 22.69
N LYS A 715 -19.63 19.82 22.53
CA LYS A 715 -20.96 19.25 22.26
C LYS A 715 -21.54 19.71 20.95
N THR A 716 -22.07 18.75 20.20
CA THR A 716 -22.69 19.02 18.92
C THR A 716 -23.84 18.05 18.66
N SER A 717 -24.74 18.39 17.73
CA SER A 717 -25.73 17.46 17.21
C SER A 717 -25.98 17.69 15.71
N ALA A 718 -25.87 16.62 14.94
CA ALA A 718 -26.17 16.58 13.51
C ALA A 718 -27.58 17.07 13.19
N LYS A 719 -28.53 16.88 14.12
CA LYS A 719 -29.94 17.20 13.91
C LYS A 719 -30.19 18.69 13.68
N SER A 720 -29.33 19.55 14.23
CA SER A 720 -29.41 20.99 13.98
C SER A 720 -29.12 21.37 12.53
N ASN A 721 -28.45 20.50 11.75
CA ASN A 721 -28.14 20.75 10.34
C ASN A 721 -29.05 19.96 9.40
N ILE A 722 -29.23 18.66 9.66
CA ILE A 722 -29.88 17.73 8.73
C ILE A 722 -31.23 17.19 9.22
N SER A 723 -31.81 17.80 10.27
CA SER A 723 -33.00 17.27 10.95
C SER A 723 -32.80 15.89 11.59
N HIS A 724 -33.84 15.36 12.22
CA HIS A 724 -33.84 14.06 12.86
C HIS A 724 -34.14 12.93 11.87
N LEU A 725 -33.10 12.17 11.52
CA LEU A 725 -33.19 11.01 10.63
C LEU A 725 -33.84 9.75 11.22
N GLU A 726 -34.59 9.88 12.33
CA GLU A 726 -35.29 8.76 12.99
C GLU A 726 -34.41 7.49 13.06
N ALA A 727 -34.75 6.42 12.33
CA ALA A 727 -33.98 5.17 12.30
C ALA A 727 -32.51 5.33 11.86
N GLY A 728 -32.23 6.27 10.95
CA GLY A 728 -30.91 6.63 10.46
C GLY A 728 -30.15 7.65 11.33
N ALA A 729 -30.74 8.14 12.43
CA ALA A 729 -30.11 9.18 13.24
C ALA A 729 -28.81 8.73 13.91
N GLY A 730 -28.76 7.48 14.37
CA GLY A 730 -27.57 6.90 15.02
C GLY A 730 -26.38 6.79 14.07
N ILE A 731 -26.59 6.24 12.87
CA ILE A 731 -25.52 6.09 11.88
C ILE A 731 -25.04 7.43 11.32
N ALA A 732 -25.93 8.43 11.17
CA ALA A 732 -25.55 9.77 10.78
C ALA A 732 -24.65 10.44 11.84
N GLY A 733 -25.05 10.35 13.12
CA GLY A 733 -24.25 10.88 14.24
C GLY A 733 -22.90 10.17 14.38
N LEU A 734 -22.86 8.83 14.26
CA LEU A 734 -21.61 8.07 14.31
C LEU A 734 -20.68 8.44 13.14
N SER A 735 -21.23 8.58 11.93
CA SER A 735 -20.48 9.05 10.76
C SER A 735 -19.88 10.43 11.00
N LYS A 736 -20.62 11.34 11.65
CA LYS A 736 -20.11 12.66 12.03
C LYS A 736 -18.98 12.57 13.05
N CYS A 737 -19.08 11.70 14.07
CA CYS A 737 -17.98 11.46 15.01
C CYS A 737 -16.70 11.02 14.30
N ILE A 738 -16.81 10.11 13.33
CA ILE A 738 -15.67 9.64 12.55
C ILE A 738 -15.05 10.79 11.75
N MET A 739 -15.86 11.66 11.15
CA MET A 739 -15.35 12.84 10.45
C MET A 739 -14.66 13.83 11.39
N MET A 740 -15.21 14.07 12.59
CA MET A 740 -14.60 14.94 13.60
C MET A 740 -13.22 14.43 14.05
N ILE A 741 -13.05 13.11 14.20
CA ILE A 741 -11.76 12.46 14.47
C ILE A 741 -10.79 12.75 13.32
N ASN A 742 -11.20 12.47 12.08
CA ASN A 742 -10.33 12.57 10.91
C ASN A 742 -9.71 13.96 10.72
N VAL A 743 -10.40 15.03 11.13
CA VAL A 743 -9.90 16.40 11.01
C VAL A 743 -9.55 17.09 12.34
N ALA A 744 -9.71 16.39 13.47
CA ALA A 744 -9.54 16.93 14.83
C ALA A 744 -10.37 18.17 15.18
N THR A 745 -11.62 18.28 14.69
CA THR A 745 -12.47 19.47 14.94
C THR A 745 -13.90 19.12 15.32
N ALA A 746 -14.55 20.00 16.10
CA ALA A 746 -15.98 19.97 16.37
C ALA A 746 -16.70 21.04 15.52
N PRO A 747 -17.78 20.68 14.80
CA PRO A 747 -18.55 21.63 14.01
C PRO A 747 -19.61 22.38 14.83
N PRO A 748 -20.05 23.55 14.34
CA PRO A 748 -21.04 24.39 15.02
C PRO A 748 -22.43 23.75 15.13
N ASN A 749 -23.20 24.22 16.12
CA ASN A 749 -24.63 23.96 16.23
C ASN A 749 -25.42 25.06 15.49
N CYS A 750 -25.98 24.75 14.32
CA CYS A 750 -26.52 25.72 13.34
C CYS A 750 -27.51 26.75 13.93
N HIS A 751 -28.36 26.33 14.87
CA HIS A 751 -29.46 27.15 15.39
C HIS A 751 -29.24 27.67 16.81
N LEU A 752 -28.05 27.47 17.39
CA LEU A 752 -27.79 27.90 18.75
C LEU A 752 -27.48 29.41 18.78
N ASN A 753 -28.30 30.19 19.47
CA ASN A 753 -28.09 31.63 19.66
C ASN A 753 -28.19 32.04 21.13
N ILE A 754 -29.13 31.44 21.87
CA ILE A 754 -29.36 31.66 23.30
C ILE A 754 -29.48 30.26 23.90
N MET A 755 -28.58 29.92 24.82
CA MET A 755 -28.62 28.62 25.48
C MET A 755 -29.91 28.42 26.28
N ASN A 756 -30.41 27.18 26.29
CA ASN A 756 -31.50 26.78 27.16
C ASN A 756 -31.06 26.93 28.64
N PRO A 757 -31.78 27.71 29.47
CA PRO A 757 -31.38 28.01 30.84
C PRO A 757 -31.41 26.78 31.78
N HIS A 758 -31.98 25.66 31.34
CA HIS A 758 -32.01 24.41 32.10
C HIS A 758 -30.78 23.51 31.85
N LEU A 759 -29.89 23.88 30.93
CA LEU A 759 -28.65 23.15 30.69
C LEU A 759 -27.69 23.29 31.88
N THR A 760 -27.14 22.18 32.36
CA THR A 760 -26.09 22.18 33.39
C THR A 760 -24.76 22.60 32.77
N THR A 761 -24.33 23.83 33.03
CA THR A 761 -23.01 24.36 32.60
C THR A 761 -22.12 24.78 33.77
N GLU A 762 -22.69 25.03 34.95
CA GLU A 762 -21.93 25.39 36.15
C GLU A 762 -21.13 24.18 36.67
N ALA A 763 -19.84 24.37 36.94
CA ALA A 763 -18.90 23.34 37.42
C ALA A 763 -18.72 22.11 36.49
N PHE A 764 -19.10 22.22 35.22
CA PHE A 764 -18.88 21.21 34.20
C PHE A 764 -18.24 21.86 32.97
N PRO A 765 -16.90 21.75 32.78
CA PRO A 765 -16.22 22.32 31.62
C PRO A 765 -16.79 21.76 30.31
N VAL A 766 -17.51 22.61 29.57
CA VAL A 766 -18.27 22.21 28.37
C VAL A 766 -18.41 23.39 27.41
N TYR A 767 -18.33 23.11 26.11
CA TYR A 767 -18.64 24.08 25.07
C TYR A 767 -19.81 23.63 24.19
N PHE A 768 -20.63 24.61 23.81
CA PHE A 768 -21.74 24.49 22.89
C PHE A 768 -21.51 25.51 21.78
N ASP A 769 -20.70 25.14 20.79
CA ASP A 769 -20.14 26.12 19.88
C ASP A 769 -21.08 26.45 18.72
N THR A 770 -20.97 27.70 18.27
CA THR A 770 -21.64 28.26 17.10
C THR A 770 -20.69 28.47 15.94
N GLU A 771 -19.41 28.13 16.15
CA GLU A 771 -18.33 28.15 15.16
C GLU A 771 -17.59 26.81 15.16
N VAL A 772 -16.75 26.57 14.15
CA VAL A 772 -15.89 25.38 14.11
C VAL A 772 -14.76 25.54 15.13
N ILE A 773 -14.56 24.53 15.98
CA ILE A 773 -13.56 24.54 17.04
C ILE A 773 -12.54 23.43 16.82
N ASP A 774 -11.25 23.77 16.89
CA ASP A 774 -10.16 22.81 16.93
C ASP A 774 -10.14 22.08 18.28
N SER A 775 -9.93 20.76 18.24
CA SER A 775 -9.91 19.94 19.46
C SER A 775 -8.66 20.14 20.32
N GLY A 776 -7.59 20.72 19.75
CA GLY A 776 -6.28 20.88 20.35
C GLY A 776 -5.31 19.73 20.06
N PHE A 777 -5.83 18.54 19.74
CA PHE A 777 -5.10 17.27 19.79
C PHE A 777 -5.13 16.48 18.47
N SER A 778 -4.10 15.67 18.24
CA SER A 778 -4.01 14.78 17.07
C SER A 778 -4.70 13.42 17.22
N SER A 779 -5.04 13.00 18.44
CA SER A 779 -5.88 11.82 18.69
C SER A 779 -7.11 12.23 19.47
N LEU A 780 -8.24 11.55 19.24
CA LEU A 780 -9.51 11.90 19.87
C LEU A 780 -10.36 10.70 20.24
N TYR A 781 -11.05 10.83 21.36
CA TYR A 781 -12.24 10.04 21.67
C TYR A 781 -13.49 10.86 21.33
N CYS A 782 -14.32 10.33 20.44
CA CYS A 782 -15.65 10.87 20.19
C CYS A 782 -16.69 9.84 20.60
N GLY A 783 -17.88 10.27 20.97
CA GLY A 783 -18.99 9.32 20.91
C GLY A 783 -20.35 9.93 20.75
N VAL A 784 -21.25 9.06 20.29
CA VAL A 784 -22.60 9.37 19.82
C VAL A 784 -23.65 8.73 20.71
N SER A 785 -24.67 9.50 21.05
CA SER A 785 -25.85 9.02 21.78
C SER A 785 -27.07 9.00 20.85
N SER A 786 -27.89 7.93 20.93
CA SER A 786 -29.19 7.91 20.26
C SER A 786 -30.26 7.23 21.10
N PHE A 787 -31.38 7.92 21.31
CA PHE A 787 -32.45 7.51 22.23
C PHE A 787 -33.77 7.38 21.49
N GLY A 788 -34.38 6.19 21.54
CA GLY A 788 -35.68 5.94 20.91
C GLY A 788 -36.82 6.46 21.80
N PHE A 789 -37.87 7.01 21.20
CA PHE A 789 -39.04 7.47 21.98
C PHE A 789 -39.74 6.34 22.75
N GLY A 790 -39.52 5.07 22.40
CA GLY A 790 -39.97 3.91 23.18
C GLY A 790 -39.10 3.60 24.41
N GLY A 791 -38.06 4.40 24.67
CA GLY A 791 -37.16 4.28 25.82
C GLY A 791 -35.92 3.41 25.59
N THR A 792 -35.69 2.88 24.39
CA THR A 792 -34.45 2.12 24.08
C THR A 792 -33.32 3.09 23.78
N ASN A 793 -32.28 3.09 24.63
CA ASN A 793 -31.13 3.97 24.50
C ASN A 793 -29.92 3.22 23.95
N SER A 794 -29.13 3.89 23.12
CA SER A 794 -27.87 3.36 22.60
C SER A 794 -26.75 4.39 22.62
N ARG A 795 -25.52 3.93 22.81
CA ARG A 795 -24.27 4.70 22.85
C ARG A 795 -23.22 3.97 22.03
N ALA A 796 -22.41 4.73 21.29
CA ALA A 796 -21.16 4.24 20.73
C ALA A 796 -20.02 5.24 20.96
N ASP A 797 -18.81 4.73 21.13
CA ASP A 797 -17.58 5.49 21.31
C ASP A 797 -16.55 5.02 20.28
N VAL A 798 -15.84 5.98 19.69
CA VAL A 798 -14.83 5.79 18.65
C VAL A 798 -13.53 6.50 19.02
N PHE A 799 -12.41 5.94 18.57
CA PHE A 799 -11.07 6.48 18.71
C PHE A 799 -10.39 6.59 17.36
N GLY A 800 -9.59 7.62 17.15
CA GLY A 800 -8.65 7.62 16.06
C GLY A 800 -7.71 8.80 16.12
N TYR A 801 -6.71 8.73 15.25
CA TYR A 801 -5.84 9.83 14.95
C TYR A 801 -6.43 10.66 13.83
N ALA A 802 -6.20 11.97 13.86
CA ALA A 802 -6.49 12.81 12.71
C ALA A 802 -5.65 12.34 11.53
N SER A 803 -6.33 12.15 10.41
CA SER A 803 -5.76 11.73 9.13
C SER A 803 -5.71 12.90 8.13
N ARG A 804 -6.38 14.01 8.45
CA ARG A 804 -6.53 15.20 7.60
C ARG A 804 -6.46 16.46 8.44
N GLY A 805 -6.22 17.60 7.78
CA GLY A 805 -6.11 18.89 8.43
C GLY A 805 -4.76 19.08 9.12
N HIS A 806 -4.62 20.18 9.85
CA HIS A 806 -3.35 20.60 10.44
C HIS A 806 -2.93 19.79 11.67
N LYS A 807 -3.79 18.89 12.18
CA LYS A 807 -3.47 17.94 13.26
C LYS A 807 -3.26 16.51 12.75
N ALA A 808 -3.20 16.31 11.44
CA ALA A 808 -3.02 14.98 10.88
C ALA A 808 -1.71 14.37 11.38
N VAL A 809 -1.74 13.09 11.76
CA VAL A 809 -0.53 12.33 12.07
C VAL A 809 0.33 12.27 10.82
N ILE A 810 1.59 12.65 11.01
CA ILE A 810 2.51 12.82 9.91
C ILE A 810 3.26 11.51 9.77
N ARG A 811 2.90 10.76 8.74
CA ARG A 811 3.60 9.54 8.37
C ARG A 811 4.70 9.89 7.39
N TYR A 812 5.92 9.43 7.67
CA TYR A 812 7.06 9.61 6.80
C TYR A 812 7.74 8.27 6.59
N GLU A 813 8.15 8.02 5.36
CA GLU A 813 9.02 6.88 5.08
C GLU A 813 10.43 7.28 5.45
N LEU A 814 11.02 6.53 6.38
CA LEU A 814 12.45 6.66 6.60
C LEU A 814 13.14 6.22 5.31
N PRO A 815 13.97 7.09 4.69
CA PRO A 815 14.74 6.68 3.54
C PRO A 815 15.53 5.45 3.95
N GLN A 816 15.46 4.39 3.14
CA GLN A 816 16.37 3.28 3.33
C GLN A 816 17.80 3.83 3.23
N PRO A 817 18.69 3.54 4.19
CA PRO A 817 20.09 3.87 4.03
C PRO A 817 20.55 3.29 2.70
N ASN A 818 21.34 4.07 1.94
CA ASN A 818 21.97 3.54 0.74
C ASN A 818 22.70 2.24 1.11
N PRO A 819 22.62 1.18 0.29
CA PRO A 819 23.47 0.02 0.50
C PRO A 819 24.94 0.50 0.58
N PRO A 820 25.79 -0.16 1.39
CA PRO A 820 27.20 0.18 1.42
C PRO A 820 27.81 0.22 0.01
N ARG A 821 28.82 1.08 -0.17
CA ARG A 821 29.28 1.53 -1.50
C ARG A 821 30.00 0.39 -2.23
N VAL A 822 29.51 -0.05 -3.40
CA VAL A 822 30.08 -1.21 -4.10
C VAL A 822 30.70 -0.90 -5.47
N GLN A 823 31.96 -1.29 -5.69
CA GLN A 823 32.69 -1.08 -6.95
C GLN A 823 32.79 -2.37 -7.80
N PRO A 824 32.69 -2.31 -9.14
CA PRO A 824 32.79 -3.51 -9.99
C PRO A 824 34.16 -4.20 -10.02
N ILE A 825 35.24 -3.49 -9.69
CA ILE A 825 36.63 -3.99 -9.78
C ILE A 825 37.36 -3.62 -8.48
N GLY A 826 38.04 -4.60 -7.88
CA GLY A 826 38.82 -4.43 -6.65
C GLY A 826 38.01 -4.53 -5.35
N GLN A 827 36.70 -4.75 -5.43
CA GLN A 827 35.81 -5.01 -4.30
C GLN A 827 35.97 -6.46 -3.80
N SER A 828 35.90 -6.68 -2.49
CA SER A 828 35.80 -8.03 -1.91
C SER A 828 34.41 -8.62 -2.18
N VAL A 829 34.37 -9.88 -2.60
CA VAL A 829 33.12 -10.63 -2.79
C VAL A 829 33.14 -11.81 -1.83
N PHE A 830 32.09 -11.93 -1.03
CA PHE A 830 31.86 -13.02 -0.10
C PHE A 830 30.87 -14.01 -0.69
N ILE A 831 31.00 -15.28 -0.31
CA ILE A 831 30.04 -16.32 -0.62
C ILE A 831 29.47 -16.89 0.68
N CYS A 832 28.16 -17.12 0.70
CA CYS A 832 27.47 -17.78 1.80
C CYS A 832 26.51 -18.84 1.23
N GLY A 833 26.52 -20.03 1.81
CA GLY A 833 25.74 -21.16 1.31
C GLY A 833 25.22 -22.10 2.38
N SER A 834 24.38 -23.04 1.96
CA SER A 834 23.78 -24.04 2.84
C SER A 834 24.80 -24.99 3.47
N TRP A 835 26.02 -25.10 2.92
CA TRP A 835 27.11 -25.94 3.45
C TRP A 835 27.64 -25.49 4.80
N THR A 836 27.37 -24.25 5.20
CA THR A 836 27.64 -23.73 6.56
C THR A 836 26.36 -23.34 7.27
N ALA A 837 25.21 -23.89 6.86
CA ALA A 837 23.89 -23.49 7.33
C ALA A 837 23.64 -21.97 7.27
N TRP A 838 24.18 -21.31 6.25
CA TRP A 838 24.09 -19.85 6.08
C TRP A 838 24.75 -19.04 7.21
N SER A 839 25.59 -19.65 8.05
CA SER A 839 26.19 -18.99 9.21
C SER A 839 27.58 -18.41 8.99
N GLU A 840 28.26 -18.78 7.91
CA GLU A 840 29.62 -18.31 7.60
C GLU A 840 29.66 -17.65 6.22
N TYR A 841 30.30 -16.48 6.16
CA TYR A 841 30.67 -15.78 4.94
C TYR A 841 32.16 -15.97 4.70
N GLU A 842 32.52 -16.33 3.48
CA GLU A 842 33.92 -16.54 3.11
C GLU A 842 34.26 -15.65 1.94
N GLU A 843 35.36 -14.89 2.04
CA GLU A 843 35.84 -14.05 0.96
C GLU A 843 36.34 -14.93 -0.19
N MET A 844 35.83 -14.70 -1.40
CA MET A 844 36.28 -15.39 -2.61
C MET A 844 37.66 -14.87 -3.02
N GLU A 845 38.54 -15.78 -3.45
CA GLU A 845 39.87 -15.40 -3.93
C GLU A 845 39.78 -14.76 -5.32
N GLY A 846 40.24 -13.50 -5.43
CA GLY A 846 40.23 -12.73 -6.68
C GLY A 846 39.90 -11.26 -6.45
N GLY A 847 39.91 -10.44 -7.52
CA GLY A 847 39.40 -9.06 -7.43
C GLY A 847 40.12 -7.99 -8.24
N ARG A 848 41.35 -8.20 -8.72
CA ARG A 848 42.05 -7.17 -9.54
C ARG A 848 41.68 -7.19 -11.02
N ASP A 849 41.13 -8.30 -11.51
CA ASP A 849 40.72 -8.55 -12.89
C ASP A 849 39.20 -8.74 -13.03
N GLY A 850 38.44 -8.56 -11.94
CA GLY A 850 36.98 -8.76 -11.91
C GLY A 850 36.57 -10.24 -11.91
N ILE A 851 37.47 -11.17 -11.58
CA ILE A 851 37.19 -12.61 -11.45
C ILE A 851 37.43 -13.04 -10.01
N TYR A 852 36.48 -13.78 -9.45
CA TYR A 852 36.45 -14.27 -8.07
C TYR A 852 36.19 -15.77 -8.06
N LYS A 853 36.93 -16.51 -7.23
CA LYS A 853 36.86 -17.98 -7.18
C LYS A 853 36.82 -18.52 -5.76
N CYS A 854 36.11 -19.62 -5.56
CA CYS A 854 36.17 -20.41 -4.33
C CYS A 854 35.89 -21.89 -4.63
N ALA A 855 36.25 -22.78 -3.70
CA ALA A 855 35.93 -24.20 -3.79
C ALA A 855 34.95 -24.60 -2.69
N VAL A 856 33.95 -25.43 -3.00
CA VAL A 856 32.91 -25.88 -2.06
C VAL A 856 32.75 -27.39 -2.17
N ALA A 857 32.65 -28.09 -1.04
CA ALA A 857 32.31 -29.51 -0.99
C ALA A 857 30.80 -29.72 -0.84
N LEU A 858 30.23 -30.67 -1.61
CA LEU A 858 28.83 -31.07 -1.44
C LEU A 858 28.62 -31.77 -0.10
N GLY A 859 27.63 -31.31 0.67
CA GLY A 859 27.19 -31.94 1.91
C GLY A 859 26.41 -33.25 1.71
N ASP A 860 25.91 -33.78 2.82
CA ASP A 860 25.15 -35.04 2.90
C ASP A 860 23.92 -35.08 1.98
N SER A 861 23.25 -33.96 1.74
CA SER A 861 22.09 -33.85 0.84
C SER A 861 22.42 -33.89 -0.66
N LYS A 862 23.71 -33.80 -1.05
CA LYS A 862 24.18 -33.66 -2.44
C LYS A 862 23.62 -32.43 -3.19
N ARG A 863 22.95 -31.51 -2.48
CA ARG A 863 22.39 -30.27 -3.02
C ARG A 863 22.83 -29.10 -2.15
N GLU A 864 23.42 -28.09 -2.77
CA GLU A 864 23.91 -26.93 -2.05
C GLU A 864 23.40 -25.64 -2.70
N LYS A 865 22.88 -24.73 -1.88
CA LYS A 865 22.40 -23.42 -2.30
C LYS A 865 23.35 -22.35 -1.84
N PHE A 866 23.49 -21.28 -2.61
CA PHE A 866 24.31 -20.14 -2.23
C PHE A 866 23.86 -18.83 -2.84
N TYR A 867 24.34 -17.74 -2.26
CA TYR A 867 24.34 -16.41 -2.85
C TYR A 867 25.71 -15.77 -2.62
N LEU A 868 25.95 -14.68 -3.31
CA LEU A 868 27.16 -13.88 -3.18
C LEU A 868 26.81 -12.58 -2.48
N SER A 869 27.77 -11.92 -1.85
CA SER A 869 27.56 -10.60 -1.27
C SER A 869 28.84 -9.77 -1.36
N CYS A 870 28.71 -8.46 -1.32
CA CYS A 870 29.85 -7.55 -1.28
C CYS A 870 30.32 -7.23 0.15
N THR A 871 29.56 -7.71 1.14
CA THR A 871 29.85 -7.70 2.58
C THR A 871 29.50 -9.05 3.19
N GLU A 872 29.74 -9.23 4.49
CA GLU A 872 29.23 -10.38 5.26
C GLU A 872 27.74 -10.20 5.62
N ASP A 873 26.92 -9.64 4.71
CA ASP A 873 25.51 -9.31 4.93
C ASP A 873 24.63 -9.61 3.69
N THR A 874 23.38 -10.01 3.93
CA THR A 874 22.33 -10.26 2.93
C THR A 874 21.78 -9.00 2.25
N TYR A 875 21.96 -7.80 2.82
CA TYR A 875 21.45 -6.56 2.23
C TYR A 875 22.25 -6.08 0.99
N GLU A 876 23.38 -6.72 0.69
CA GLU A 876 24.17 -6.52 -0.52
C GLU A 876 24.28 -7.81 -1.34
N ALA A 877 23.22 -8.62 -1.32
CA ALA A 877 23.22 -9.89 -2.01
C ALA A 877 23.39 -9.67 -3.52
N ILE A 878 24.38 -10.32 -4.10
CA ILE A 878 24.45 -10.63 -5.53
C ILE A 878 23.75 -11.97 -5.70
N HIS A 879 22.67 -12.00 -6.46
CA HIS A 879 21.71 -13.11 -6.48
C HIS A 879 21.23 -13.41 -7.91
N PRO A 880 20.67 -14.61 -8.16
CA PRO A 880 20.01 -14.88 -9.43
C PRO A 880 18.64 -14.20 -9.53
N LEU A 881 18.16 -14.02 -10.76
CA LEU A 881 16.81 -13.48 -11.02
C LEU A 881 15.67 -14.37 -10.48
N ILE A 882 15.89 -15.67 -10.37
CA ILE A 882 14.91 -16.67 -9.88
C ILE A 882 15.56 -17.55 -8.80
N ASP A 883 14.77 -18.09 -7.87
CA ASP A 883 15.28 -19.03 -6.85
C ASP A 883 15.68 -20.37 -7.49
N ASP A 884 16.59 -21.10 -6.85
CA ASP A 884 17.14 -22.38 -7.30
C ASP A 884 17.71 -22.37 -8.73
N ALA A 885 18.36 -21.27 -9.11
CA ALA A 885 18.87 -21.05 -10.44
C ALA A 885 20.16 -21.82 -10.73
N ASP A 886 20.38 -22.15 -12.01
CA ASP A 886 21.67 -22.64 -12.51
C ASP A 886 22.62 -21.48 -12.89
N GLY A 887 23.83 -21.81 -13.36
CA GLY A 887 24.83 -20.81 -13.77
C GLY A 887 24.47 -20.02 -15.04
N ALA A 888 23.38 -20.34 -15.75
CA ALA A 888 22.94 -19.59 -16.92
C ALA A 888 22.00 -18.43 -16.57
N ALA A 889 21.53 -18.35 -15.32
CA ALA A 889 20.63 -17.30 -14.87
C ALA A 889 21.29 -15.91 -14.84
N GLN A 890 20.46 -14.88 -15.08
CA GLN A 890 20.90 -13.50 -14.96
C GLN A 890 21.27 -13.19 -13.51
N VAL A 891 22.43 -12.55 -13.33
CA VAL A 891 22.94 -12.11 -12.03
C VAL A 891 22.48 -10.68 -11.75
N ILE A 892 21.79 -10.50 -10.63
CA ILE A 892 21.20 -9.25 -10.11
C ILE A 892 21.90 -8.90 -8.79
N GLY A 893 21.70 -7.69 -8.27
CA GLY A 893 22.42 -7.17 -7.11
C GLY A 893 23.86 -6.74 -7.40
N PRO A 894 24.61 -6.18 -6.44
CA PRO A 894 24.30 -6.17 -5.01
C PRO A 894 23.11 -5.26 -4.68
N ASP A 895 22.07 -5.84 -4.06
CA ASP A 895 20.90 -5.12 -3.56
C ASP A 895 20.20 -5.97 -2.46
N TRP A 896 19.15 -5.41 -1.87
CA TRP A 896 18.37 -6.06 -0.80
C TRP A 896 17.20 -6.91 -1.33
N ASP A 897 16.92 -6.88 -2.63
CA ASP A 897 15.81 -7.60 -3.26
C ASP A 897 16.12 -9.10 -3.42
N GLY A 898 17.39 -9.49 -3.28
CA GLY A 898 17.87 -10.88 -3.36
C GLY A 898 17.41 -11.83 -2.27
N LYS A 899 16.63 -11.37 -1.29
CA LYS A 899 16.22 -12.20 -0.16
C LYS A 899 15.39 -13.41 -0.61
N GLY A 900 15.99 -14.61 -0.46
CA GLY A 900 15.34 -15.87 -0.79
C GLY A 900 15.54 -16.34 -2.23
N LEU A 901 16.46 -15.73 -2.98
CA LEU A 901 16.88 -16.13 -4.32
C LEU A 901 18.30 -16.70 -4.28
N TYR A 902 18.47 -17.97 -4.66
CA TYR A 902 19.76 -18.67 -4.54
C TYR A 902 20.15 -19.42 -5.82
N TRP A 903 21.45 -19.57 -6.05
CA TRP A 903 21.94 -20.57 -7.00
C TRP A 903 21.93 -21.96 -6.37
N LEU A 904 21.67 -22.99 -7.18
CA LEU A 904 21.61 -24.38 -6.74
C LEU A 904 22.64 -25.25 -7.46
N ILE A 905 23.58 -25.82 -6.69
CA ILE A 905 24.47 -26.89 -7.12
C ILE A 905 23.77 -28.22 -6.80
N ASP A 906 23.43 -28.99 -7.84
CA ASP A 906 22.72 -30.27 -7.71
C ASP A 906 23.61 -31.43 -8.19
N GLY A 907 24.25 -32.12 -7.25
CA GLY A 907 25.14 -33.24 -7.53
C GLY A 907 24.45 -34.49 -8.09
N HIS A 908 23.11 -34.57 -8.05
CA HIS A 908 22.39 -35.70 -8.65
C HIS A 908 22.43 -35.62 -10.18
N LYS A 909 22.46 -34.41 -10.77
CA LYS A 909 22.41 -34.19 -12.22
C LYS A 909 23.64 -34.76 -12.94
N ASP A 910 24.79 -34.74 -12.28
CA ASP A 910 26.07 -35.19 -12.83
C ASP A 910 26.63 -36.44 -12.12
N GLY A 911 25.95 -36.96 -11.09
CA GLY A 911 26.29 -38.20 -10.38
C GLY A 911 27.39 -38.06 -9.31
N ALA A 912 27.44 -36.92 -8.61
CA ALA A 912 28.44 -36.62 -7.59
C ALA A 912 28.17 -37.40 -6.30
N SER A 913 29.23 -37.82 -5.61
CA SER A 913 29.13 -38.36 -4.26
C SER A 913 29.21 -37.23 -3.22
N VAL A 914 28.79 -37.51 -1.97
CA VAL A 914 29.05 -36.61 -0.84
C VAL A 914 30.55 -36.28 -0.77
N GLY A 915 30.89 -35.03 -0.51
CA GLY A 915 32.27 -34.53 -0.47
C GLY A 915 32.89 -34.21 -1.84
N THR A 916 32.14 -34.33 -2.95
CA THR A 916 32.62 -33.85 -4.27
C THR A 916 32.82 -32.35 -4.25
N ILE A 917 33.94 -31.87 -4.78
CA ILE A 917 34.34 -30.45 -4.76
C ILE A 917 33.93 -29.76 -6.08
N TYR A 918 33.28 -28.60 -5.96
CA TYR A 918 32.96 -27.69 -7.05
C TYR A 918 33.76 -26.40 -6.91
N GLU A 919 34.38 -25.95 -8.00
CA GLU A 919 34.98 -24.62 -8.10
C GLU A 919 33.92 -23.64 -8.64
N ILE A 920 33.56 -22.63 -7.85
CA ILE A 920 32.62 -21.58 -8.23
C ILE A 920 33.42 -20.38 -8.72
N THR A 921 33.08 -19.87 -9.90
CA THR A 921 33.67 -18.67 -10.50
C THR A 921 32.59 -17.59 -10.67
N PHE A 922 32.81 -16.42 -10.09
CA PHE A 922 32.04 -15.20 -10.32
C PHE A 922 32.86 -14.19 -11.11
N SER A 923 32.29 -13.64 -12.18
CA SER A 923 32.88 -12.56 -12.97
C SER A 923 32.02 -11.31 -12.86
N TRP A 924 32.66 -10.20 -12.50
CA TRP A 924 32.06 -8.88 -12.39
C TRP A 924 32.88 -7.85 -13.16
N THR A 925 32.28 -7.34 -14.23
CA THR A 925 32.84 -6.28 -15.07
C THR A 925 31.86 -5.11 -15.15
N PRO A 926 32.27 -3.91 -15.61
CA PRO A 926 31.35 -2.80 -15.84
C PRO A 926 30.15 -3.15 -16.76
N ASP A 927 30.35 -4.03 -17.75
CA ASP A 927 29.34 -4.37 -18.75
C ASP A 927 28.49 -5.59 -18.39
N LYS A 928 29.00 -6.48 -17.51
CA LYS A 928 28.38 -7.80 -17.28
C LYS A 928 28.76 -8.45 -15.95
N LYS A 929 27.79 -9.19 -15.38
CA LYS A 929 27.96 -10.15 -14.27
C LYS A 929 27.64 -11.58 -14.74
N SER A 930 28.38 -12.58 -14.24
CA SER A 930 28.07 -14.00 -14.48
C SER A 930 28.64 -14.91 -13.40
N VAL A 931 27.91 -15.97 -13.04
CA VAL A 931 28.33 -17.03 -12.10
C VAL A 931 28.38 -18.36 -12.82
N SER A 932 29.35 -19.22 -12.50
CA SER A 932 29.45 -20.58 -13.05
C SER A 932 30.17 -21.50 -12.06
N TRP A 933 30.01 -22.81 -12.20
CA TRP A 933 30.74 -23.79 -11.39
C TRP A 933 31.07 -25.07 -12.16
N GLU A 934 32.17 -25.71 -11.81
CA GLU A 934 32.60 -26.99 -12.39
C GLU A 934 33.20 -27.94 -11.35
N ARG A 935 33.19 -29.24 -11.64
CA ARG A 935 33.79 -30.25 -10.75
C ARG A 935 35.31 -30.15 -10.78
N SER A 936 35.93 -30.10 -9.60
CA SER A 936 37.38 -30.17 -9.50
C SER A 936 37.87 -31.62 -9.41
N GLY A 937 38.84 -31.99 -10.25
CA GLY A 937 39.40 -33.35 -10.32
C GLY A 937 40.60 -33.63 -9.40
N THR A 938 41.12 -32.62 -8.71
CA THR A 938 42.31 -32.68 -7.83
C THR A 938 42.27 -31.59 -6.74
N THR A 939 43.16 -31.66 -5.75
CA THR A 939 43.36 -30.64 -4.71
C THR A 939 43.38 -29.23 -5.31
N THR A 940 42.48 -28.36 -4.87
CA THR A 940 42.39 -26.95 -5.29
C THR A 940 43.49 -26.13 -4.60
N GLU A 941 43.94 -25.04 -5.21
CA GLU A 941 44.81 -24.05 -4.53
C GLU A 941 44.03 -23.25 -3.47
N TYR A 942 42.70 -23.26 -3.57
CA TYR A 942 41.74 -22.58 -2.70
C TYR A 942 41.37 -23.42 -1.47
N ARG A 943 41.02 -22.75 -0.37
CA ARG A 943 40.32 -23.38 0.77
C ARG A 943 38.99 -23.96 0.28
N VAL A 944 38.71 -25.21 0.66
CA VAL A 944 37.45 -25.89 0.31
C VAL A 944 36.44 -25.66 1.44
N LEU A 945 35.39 -24.89 1.15
CA LEU A 945 34.33 -24.56 2.08
C LEU A 945 33.39 -25.75 2.30
N GLY A 946 32.82 -25.85 3.51
CA GLY A 946 31.85 -26.90 3.86
C GLY A 946 32.43 -28.25 4.31
N LEU A 947 33.74 -28.51 4.14
CA LEU A 947 34.36 -29.78 4.58
C LEU A 947 34.39 -29.96 6.10
N GLU A 948 34.50 -28.87 6.86
CA GLU A 948 34.65 -28.88 8.32
C GLU A 948 33.32 -28.64 9.06
N TYR A 949 32.24 -28.36 8.33
CA TYR A 949 30.95 -28.04 8.90
C TYR A 949 30.11 -29.30 9.15
N GLU A 950 29.64 -29.47 10.37
CA GLU A 950 28.80 -30.61 10.75
C GLU A 950 27.34 -30.17 10.91
N HIS A 951 26.49 -30.63 9.98
CA HIS A 951 25.07 -30.30 9.99
C HIS A 951 24.34 -30.88 11.20
N LYS A 952 23.34 -30.14 11.67
CA LYS A 952 22.49 -30.48 12.81
C LYS A 952 21.07 -30.77 12.37
N TYR A 953 20.41 -31.66 13.10
CA TYR A 953 19.05 -32.07 12.83
C TYR A 953 18.15 -31.72 14.01
N TYR A 954 16.94 -31.26 13.72
CA TYR A 954 15.98 -30.79 14.71
C TYR A 954 14.62 -31.45 14.51
N LEU A 955 13.91 -31.73 15.60
CA LEU A 955 12.51 -32.11 15.59
C LEU A 955 11.62 -30.88 15.71
N THR A 956 10.55 -30.85 14.92
CA THR A 956 9.42 -29.93 15.08
C THR A 956 8.11 -30.68 14.94
N GLY A 957 7.05 -30.20 15.59
CA GLY A 957 5.79 -30.92 15.58
C GLY A 957 4.64 -30.29 16.36
N SER A 958 3.53 -31.01 16.43
CA SER A 958 2.27 -30.50 16.99
C SER A 958 2.31 -30.20 18.50
N TRP A 959 3.18 -30.86 19.28
CA TRP A 959 3.28 -30.63 20.73
C TRP A 959 3.79 -29.24 21.09
N MET A 960 4.59 -28.65 20.19
CA MET A 960 5.07 -27.27 20.28
C MET A 960 4.27 -26.31 19.41
N LYS A 961 3.09 -26.74 18.92
CA LYS A 961 2.25 -25.97 17.97
C LYS A 961 2.98 -25.53 16.70
N TRP A 962 4.03 -26.26 16.30
CA TRP A 962 4.93 -25.86 15.21
C TRP A 962 5.67 -24.53 15.46
N GLU A 963 5.73 -24.07 16.71
CA GLU A 963 6.43 -22.87 17.16
C GLU A 963 7.78 -23.27 17.80
N GLY A 964 8.75 -23.74 17.00
CA GLY A 964 10.12 -24.04 17.45
C GLY A 964 10.78 -25.27 16.83
N TYR A 965 12.02 -25.55 17.30
CA TYR A 965 12.89 -26.66 16.87
C TYR A 965 13.65 -27.24 18.07
N GLU A 966 13.58 -28.56 18.28
CA GLU A 966 14.31 -29.29 19.33
C GLU A 966 15.50 -30.05 18.72
N GLU A 967 16.74 -29.77 19.15
CA GLU A 967 17.95 -30.38 18.59
C GLU A 967 18.01 -31.90 18.85
N MET A 968 18.31 -32.67 17.82
CA MET A 968 18.58 -34.11 17.91
C MET A 968 20.05 -34.34 18.31
N THR A 969 20.30 -35.31 19.17
CA THR A 969 21.63 -35.69 19.64
C THR A 969 22.29 -36.64 18.64
N LYS A 970 23.48 -36.33 18.14
CA LYS A 970 24.29 -37.23 17.30
C LYS A 970 24.78 -38.42 18.14
N LEU A 971 24.64 -39.64 17.62
CA LEU A 971 25.07 -40.89 18.26
C LEU A 971 26.51 -41.24 17.84
N GLU A 972 27.18 -42.12 18.60
CA GLU A 972 28.60 -42.51 18.37
C GLU A 972 28.81 -43.30 17.05
N ASP A 973 27.75 -43.81 16.44
CA ASP A 973 27.79 -44.39 15.09
C ASP A 973 27.75 -43.26 14.05
N GLU A 974 28.74 -43.21 13.14
CA GLU A 974 28.89 -42.14 12.14
C GLU A 974 27.56 -41.91 11.39
N ASP A 975 27.08 -40.65 11.46
CA ASP A 975 25.89 -40.09 10.80
C ASP A 975 24.49 -40.56 11.25
N CYS A 976 24.35 -40.92 12.54
CA CYS A 976 23.05 -41.15 13.19
C CYS A 976 22.67 -40.05 14.22
N TYR A 977 21.42 -39.59 14.22
CA TYR A 977 20.89 -38.60 15.19
C TYR A 977 19.61 -39.09 15.87
N GLU A 978 19.41 -38.74 17.14
CA GLU A 978 18.28 -39.15 17.98
C GLU A 978 17.61 -37.97 18.68
N GLY A 979 16.28 -37.88 18.64
CA GLY A 979 15.49 -36.92 19.40
C GLY A 979 14.26 -37.58 20.03
N THR A 980 13.67 -36.94 21.04
CA THR A 980 12.50 -37.49 21.74
C THR A 980 11.41 -36.44 21.96
N PHE A 981 10.16 -36.86 21.94
CA PHE A 981 9.01 -36.03 22.33
C PHE A 981 7.96 -36.87 23.08
N LYS A 982 7.00 -36.20 23.73
CA LYS A 982 5.91 -36.87 24.47
C LYS A 982 4.55 -36.66 23.80
N ILE A 983 3.77 -37.73 23.69
CA ILE A 983 2.39 -37.67 23.19
C ILE A 983 1.52 -36.82 24.15
N SER A 984 0.85 -35.78 23.66
CA SER A 984 -0.03 -34.94 24.48
C SER A 984 -1.41 -35.58 24.74
N TYR A 985 -2.35 -34.80 25.27
CA TYR A 985 -3.73 -35.24 25.59
C TYR A 985 -4.57 -35.61 24.37
N THR A 986 -4.08 -35.32 23.16
CA THR A 986 -4.72 -35.67 21.88
C THR A 986 -4.53 -37.14 21.50
N HIS A 987 -3.68 -37.88 22.23
CA HIS A 987 -3.22 -39.24 21.92
C HIS A 987 -2.47 -39.37 20.57
N MET A 988 -2.16 -38.25 19.91
CA MET A 988 -1.56 -38.22 18.58
C MET A 988 -0.66 -36.99 18.43
N GLU A 989 0.54 -37.17 17.89
CA GLU A 989 1.45 -36.08 17.55
C GLU A 989 1.96 -36.23 16.13
N GLU A 990 2.06 -35.10 15.44
CA GLU A 990 2.64 -34.97 14.11
C GLU A 990 4.03 -34.34 14.22
N PHE A 991 4.98 -34.80 13.41
CA PHE A 991 6.34 -34.26 13.41
C PHE A 991 7.00 -34.25 12.03
N GLN A 992 8.04 -33.42 11.94
CA GLN A 992 9.00 -33.36 10.84
C GLN A 992 10.42 -33.26 11.42
N ILE A 993 11.43 -33.56 10.58
CA ILE A 993 12.83 -33.37 10.92
C ILE A 993 13.36 -32.24 10.04
N VAL A 994 14.03 -31.26 10.62
CA VAL A 994 14.51 -30.05 9.94
C VAL A 994 16.03 -29.97 10.09
N ARG A 995 16.75 -29.85 8.98
CA ARG A 995 18.20 -29.64 8.97
C ARG A 995 18.49 -28.17 9.26
N ASP A 996 19.39 -27.92 10.20
CA ASP A 996 19.91 -26.59 10.58
C ASP A 996 18.85 -25.52 10.91
N ARG A 997 17.66 -25.93 11.36
CA ARG A 997 16.49 -25.04 11.59
C ARG A 997 16.03 -24.28 10.34
N ASP A 998 16.42 -24.73 9.15
CA ASP A 998 16.00 -24.15 7.89
C ASP A 998 14.69 -24.82 7.43
N PRO A 999 13.53 -24.12 7.42
CA PRO A 999 12.26 -24.69 6.99
C PRO A 999 12.23 -25.01 5.48
N LYS A 1000 13.25 -24.63 4.70
CA LYS A 1000 13.46 -25.08 3.32
C LYS A 1000 14.30 -26.37 3.23
N GLN A 1001 14.76 -26.94 4.35
CA GLN A 1001 15.52 -28.19 4.43
C GLN A 1001 14.84 -29.21 5.36
N VAL A 1002 13.62 -29.59 4.99
CA VAL A 1002 12.79 -30.49 5.80
C VAL A 1002 12.86 -31.90 5.23
N LEU A 1003 13.05 -32.87 6.11
CA LEU A 1003 12.80 -34.28 5.86
C LEU A 1003 11.36 -34.61 6.25
N TYR A 1004 10.63 -35.27 5.34
CA TYR A 1004 9.21 -35.53 5.48
C TYR A 1004 8.82 -36.86 4.82
N PRO A 1005 7.70 -37.49 5.22
CA PRO A 1005 7.14 -38.63 4.48
C PRO A 1005 6.45 -38.15 3.20
N SER A 1006 6.36 -39.01 2.21
CA SER A 1006 5.73 -38.62 0.94
C SER A 1006 4.20 -38.38 1.01
N CYS A 1007 3.54 -38.67 2.14
CA CYS A 1007 2.12 -38.39 2.37
C CYS A 1007 1.85 -37.76 3.76
N ALA A 1008 0.75 -37.01 3.87
CA ALA A 1008 0.35 -36.36 5.12
C ALA A 1008 -0.06 -37.35 6.22
N ARG A 1009 0.26 -37.02 7.47
CA ARG A 1009 -0.08 -37.81 8.68
C ARG A 1009 0.36 -39.28 8.55
N CYS A 1010 1.56 -39.51 8.00
CA CYS A 1010 2.05 -40.83 7.63
C CYS A 1010 2.30 -41.71 8.87
N ARG A 1011 1.69 -42.90 8.88
CA ARG A 1011 1.90 -43.94 9.91
C ARG A 1011 2.54 -45.21 9.37
N ARG A 1012 2.61 -45.37 8.04
CA ARG A 1012 2.91 -46.63 7.36
C ARG A 1012 4.38 -46.69 7.01
N ALA A 1013 5.06 -47.79 7.34
CA ALA A 1013 6.50 -47.96 7.10
C ALA A 1013 6.88 -48.11 5.60
N GLY A 1014 5.92 -48.44 4.72
CA GLY A 1014 6.15 -48.64 3.28
C GLY A 1014 6.16 -47.36 2.43
N VAL A 1015 6.42 -46.19 3.01
CA VAL A 1015 6.38 -44.89 2.33
C VAL A 1015 7.80 -44.29 2.34
N PRO A 1016 8.30 -43.67 1.26
CA PRO A 1016 9.67 -43.16 1.26
C PRO A 1016 9.82 -41.88 2.11
N VAL A 1017 11.04 -41.68 2.63
CA VAL A 1017 11.52 -40.40 3.17
C VAL A 1017 11.90 -39.49 2.00
N MET A 1018 11.41 -38.25 2.05
CA MET A 1018 11.65 -37.19 1.07
C MET A 1018 12.42 -36.03 1.71
N GLY A 1019 13.05 -35.20 0.88
CA GLY A 1019 13.93 -34.12 1.34
C GLY A 1019 15.35 -34.57 1.68
N PRO A 1020 16.18 -33.70 2.29
CA PRO A 1020 15.80 -32.40 2.85
C PRO A 1020 15.51 -31.35 1.78
N ASP A 1021 14.27 -30.84 1.72
CA ASP A 1021 13.86 -29.77 0.80
C ASP A 1021 12.62 -28.99 1.34
N GLY A 1022 12.21 -27.95 0.62
CA GLY A 1022 11.10 -27.07 1.02
C GLY A 1022 9.70 -27.58 0.66
N LEU A 1023 9.56 -28.79 0.11
CA LEU A 1023 8.29 -29.33 -0.38
C LEU A 1023 7.51 -30.11 0.71
N GLY A 1024 8.03 -30.13 1.94
CA GLY A 1024 7.44 -30.88 3.06
C GLY A 1024 6.19 -30.26 3.69
N LYS A 1025 5.71 -29.11 3.24
CA LYS A 1025 4.58 -28.41 3.89
C LYS A 1025 3.33 -29.30 3.99
N GLY A 1026 2.89 -29.60 5.21
CA GLY A 1026 1.71 -30.44 5.49
C GLY A 1026 1.96 -31.96 5.41
N LYS A 1027 3.17 -32.39 5.04
CA LYS A 1027 3.56 -33.78 4.95
C LYS A 1027 4.29 -34.18 6.23
N ASN A 1028 3.55 -34.74 7.20
CA ASN A 1028 4.06 -35.01 8.55
C ASN A 1028 4.00 -36.50 8.89
N TRP A 1029 4.97 -37.02 9.65
CA TRP A 1029 4.82 -38.33 10.28
C TRP A 1029 3.85 -38.23 11.47
N LEU A 1030 3.08 -39.29 11.74
CA LEU A 1030 2.10 -39.33 12.82
C LEU A 1030 2.43 -40.44 13.83
N ALA A 1031 2.76 -40.04 15.06
CA ALA A 1031 2.88 -40.92 16.21
C ALA A 1031 1.56 -40.98 16.99
N ARG A 1032 1.11 -42.18 17.40
CA ARG A 1032 -0.13 -42.39 18.18
C ARG A 1032 0.14 -43.33 19.35
N GLY A 1033 -0.14 -42.87 20.56
CA GLY A 1033 0.13 -43.62 21.79
C GLY A 1033 -0.67 -43.09 23.00
N PRO A 1034 -0.52 -43.71 24.19
CA PRO A 1034 -1.07 -43.18 25.43
C PRO A 1034 -0.49 -41.80 25.76
N GLN A 1035 -1.24 -41.02 26.52
CA GLN A 1035 -0.80 -39.69 26.97
C GLN A 1035 0.51 -39.80 27.77
N HIS A 1036 1.42 -38.87 27.56
CA HIS A 1036 2.76 -38.80 28.15
C HIS A 1036 3.71 -39.94 27.76
N GLN A 1037 3.34 -40.77 26.79
CA GLN A 1037 4.27 -41.74 26.23
C GLN A 1037 5.40 -41.01 25.50
N GLU A 1038 6.63 -41.39 25.81
CA GLU A 1038 7.84 -40.92 25.13
C GLU A 1038 8.04 -41.69 23.82
N VAL A 1039 8.27 -40.94 22.74
CA VAL A 1039 8.57 -41.44 21.40
C VAL A 1039 9.96 -40.98 21.03
N THR A 1040 10.81 -41.94 20.68
CA THR A 1040 12.17 -41.69 20.17
C THR A 1040 12.13 -41.68 18.65
N VAL A 1041 12.69 -40.65 18.04
CA VAL A 1041 12.90 -40.51 16.59
C VAL A 1041 14.39 -40.62 16.33
N ARG A 1042 14.78 -41.47 15.38
CA ARG A 1042 16.16 -41.60 14.89
C ARG A 1042 16.23 -41.31 13.41
N ILE A 1043 17.34 -40.73 12.99
CA ILE A 1043 17.70 -40.57 11.57
C ILE A 1043 19.11 -41.12 11.37
N ALA A 1044 19.32 -41.86 10.29
CA ALA A 1044 20.65 -42.27 9.82
C ALA A 1044 20.85 -41.84 8.36
N LEU A 1045 21.99 -41.23 8.07
CA LEU A 1045 22.34 -40.67 6.76
C LEU A 1045 23.59 -41.37 6.21
N VAL A 1046 23.46 -42.19 5.17
CA VAL A 1046 24.59 -42.93 4.60
C VAL A 1046 24.68 -42.66 3.10
N ASP A 1047 25.77 -42.03 2.64
CA ASP A 1047 25.98 -41.61 1.23
C ASP A 1047 24.77 -40.85 0.62
N GLY A 1048 24.22 -39.92 1.42
CA GLY A 1048 23.05 -39.11 1.07
C GLY A 1048 21.72 -39.85 1.07
N LYS A 1049 21.67 -41.08 1.61
CA LYS A 1049 20.44 -41.83 1.83
C LYS A 1049 19.99 -41.67 3.27
N ALA A 1050 18.85 -41.02 3.47
CA ALA A 1050 18.21 -40.91 4.77
C ALA A 1050 17.42 -42.16 5.12
N SER A 1051 17.47 -42.58 6.38
CA SER A 1051 16.51 -43.50 6.97
C SER A 1051 16.01 -42.90 8.28
N VAL A 1052 14.70 -42.92 8.50
CA VAL A 1052 14.05 -42.36 9.69
C VAL A 1052 13.38 -43.51 10.43
N SER A 1053 13.55 -43.62 11.73
CA SER A 1053 12.81 -44.56 12.55
C SER A 1053 12.15 -43.90 13.76
N ILE A 1054 10.99 -44.43 14.16
CA ILE A 1054 10.37 -44.08 15.44
C ILE A 1054 10.23 -45.33 16.30
N TRP A 1055 10.52 -45.19 17.58
CA TRP A 1055 10.40 -46.25 18.55
C TRP A 1055 9.74 -45.78 19.84
N SER A 1056 8.91 -46.64 20.42
CA SER A 1056 8.49 -46.52 21.81
C SER A 1056 8.10 -47.88 22.38
N GLN A 1057 8.12 -48.02 23.71
CA GLN A 1057 7.82 -49.28 24.39
C GLN A 1057 6.46 -49.91 24.02
N VAL A 1058 5.45 -49.08 23.65
CA VAL A 1058 4.11 -49.55 23.29
C VAL A 1058 3.90 -49.64 21.78
N MET A 1059 4.58 -48.81 20.96
CA MET A 1059 4.34 -48.76 19.51
C MET A 1059 5.22 -49.71 18.71
N GLY A 1060 6.30 -50.23 19.31
CA GLY A 1060 7.37 -50.93 18.59
C GLY A 1060 8.20 -49.99 17.74
N GLU A 1061 9.14 -50.55 16.96
CA GLU A 1061 9.92 -49.80 15.98
C GLU A 1061 9.17 -49.69 14.65
N ARG A 1062 9.28 -48.53 14.01
CA ARG A 1062 8.91 -48.33 12.60
C ARG A 1062 10.01 -47.57 11.91
N MET A 1063 10.29 -47.93 10.68
CA MET A 1063 11.38 -47.36 9.89
C MET A 1063 10.85 -46.98 8.51
N TRP A 1064 11.40 -45.90 7.97
CA TRP A 1064 11.20 -45.37 6.64
C TRP A 1064 12.57 -45.18 6.00
N GLU A 1065 12.69 -45.46 4.70
CA GLU A 1065 13.93 -45.28 3.96
C GLU A 1065 13.75 -44.24 2.86
N SER A 1066 14.83 -43.58 2.47
CA SER A 1066 14.87 -42.64 1.34
C SER A 1066 14.43 -43.29 0.04
N TRP A 1067 14.04 -42.45 -0.93
CA TRP A 1067 13.61 -42.85 -2.26
C TRP A 1067 14.40 -44.01 -2.86
N ASP A 1068 15.72 -43.86 -2.94
CA ASP A 1068 16.61 -44.78 -3.65
C ASP A 1068 16.69 -46.17 -2.98
N ALA A 1069 16.51 -46.21 -1.66
CA ALA A 1069 16.49 -47.45 -0.90
C ALA A 1069 15.10 -48.10 -0.97
N TRP A 1070 14.03 -47.29 -0.91
CA TRP A 1070 12.65 -47.73 -1.01
C TRP A 1070 12.28 -48.28 -2.40
N ALA A 1071 12.71 -47.61 -3.48
CA ALA A 1071 12.31 -47.92 -4.86
C ALA A 1071 12.78 -49.29 -5.35
N LEU A 1072 13.82 -49.87 -4.74
CA LEU A 1072 14.40 -51.16 -5.14
C LEU A 1072 14.03 -52.33 -4.21
N GLN A 1073 13.13 -52.10 -3.23
CA GLN A 1073 12.63 -53.18 -2.40
C GLN A 1073 11.69 -54.09 -3.23
N ASN A 1074 11.75 -55.41 -3.03
CA ASN A 1074 10.89 -56.38 -3.74
C ASN A 1074 9.47 -56.51 -3.12
N ALA A 1075 9.04 -55.52 -2.33
CA ALA A 1075 7.81 -55.60 -1.53
C ALA A 1075 6.63 -54.84 -2.13
N GLN A 1076 6.89 -53.84 -2.98
CA GLN A 1076 5.89 -52.94 -3.54
C GLN A 1076 5.31 -53.49 -4.84
N THR A 1077 4.03 -53.19 -5.06
CA THR A 1077 3.31 -53.49 -6.30
C THR A 1077 2.90 -52.18 -6.97
N PHE A 1078 3.05 -52.10 -8.29
CA PHE A 1078 2.76 -50.88 -9.05
C PHE A 1078 1.58 -51.10 -9.98
N TYR A 1079 0.72 -50.10 -10.13
CA TYR A 1079 -0.48 -50.14 -10.96
C TYR A 1079 -0.59 -48.87 -11.79
N LEU A 1080 -1.06 -48.99 -13.04
CA LEU A 1080 -1.49 -47.84 -13.82
C LEU A 1080 -2.91 -47.45 -13.42
N SER A 1081 -3.18 -46.15 -13.37
CA SER A 1081 -4.52 -45.58 -13.19
C SER A 1081 -4.65 -44.31 -14.01
N GLY A 1082 -5.75 -44.14 -14.75
CA GLY A 1082 -6.02 -42.91 -15.50
C GLY A 1082 -7.03 -43.14 -16.62
N SER A 1083 -7.07 -42.24 -17.62
CA SER A 1083 -7.96 -42.46 -18.77
C SER A 1083 -7.55 -43.71 -19.56
N ILE A 1084 -6.27 -44.12 -19.48
CA ILE A 1084 -5.72 -45.28 -20.18
C ILE A 1084 -6.40 -46.62 -19.88
N ASN A 1085 -7.09 -46.71 -18.75
CA ASN A 1085 -7.80 -47.91 -18.31
C ASN A 1085 -9.16 -47.58 -17.68
N GLY A 1086 -9.74 -46.43 -18.04
CA GLY A 1086 -11.03 -45.98 -17.51
C GLY A 1086 -11.04 -45.78 -15.99
N GLY A 1087 -9.89 -45.46 -15.40
CA GLY A 1087 -9.72 -45.24 -13.96
C GLY A 1087 -9.62 -46.53 -13.12
N GLN A 1088 -9.51 -47.70 -13.75
CA GLN A 1088 -9.26 -48.96 -13.03
C GLN A 1088 -7.77 -49.11 -12.68
N LEU A 1089 -7.42 -49.98 -11.75
CA LEU A 1089 -6.01 -50.30 -11.45
C LEU A 1089 -5.54 -51.44 -12.35
N THR A 1090 -4.53 -51.20 -13.19
CA THR A 1090 -3.91 -52.24 -14.04
C THR A 1090 -2.50 -52.53 -13.54
N PRO A 1091 -2.17 -53.76 -13.11
CA PRO A 1091 -0.85 -54.04 -12.53
C PRO A 1091 0.27 -53.89 -13.57
N LEU A 1092 1.39 -53.27 -13.17
CA LEU A 1092 2.65 -53.40 -13.86
C LEU A 1092 3.33 -54.69 -13.39
N ILE A 1093 3.62 -55.56 -14.35
CA ILE A 1093 4.20 -56.87 -14.12
C ILE A 1093 5.71 -56.69 -13.92
N PRO A 1094 6.29 -57.17 -12.80
CA PRO A 1094 7.73 -57.12 -12.60
C PRO A 1094 8.44 -58.03 -13.60
N ASP A 1095 9.53 -57.55 -14.18
CA ASP A 1095 10.38 -58.35 -15.05
C ASP A 1095 11.11 -59.43 -14.25
N VAL A 1096 11.17 -60.65 -14.79
CA VAL A 1096 11.77 -61.81 -14.11
C VAL A 1096 13.29 -61.82 -14.15
N THR A 1097 13.93 -60.97 -14.95
CA THR A 1097 15.39 -60.91 -15.14
C THR A 1097 16.03 -59.68 -14.54
N THR A 1098 15.32 -58.55 -14.48
CA THR A 1098 15.82 -57.27 -13.95
C THR A 1098 14.97 -56.80 -12.78
N ALA A 1099 15.53 -56.83 -11.57
CA ALA A 1099 14.86 -56.29 -10.38
C ALA A 1099 14.66 -54.77 -10.51
N GLY A 1100 13.49 -54.26 -10.08
CA GLY A 1100 13.12 -52.84 -10.19
C GLY A 1100 12.49 -52.45 -11.53
N LEU A 1101 12.51 -53.34 -12.53
CA LEU A 1101 11.87 -53.12 -13.82
C LEU A 1101 10.45 -53.70 -13.82
N HIS A 1102 9.46 -52.87 -14.17
CA HIS A 1102 8.06 -53.27 -14.28
C HIS A 1102 7.48 -52.83 -15.63
N THR A 1103 6.66 -53.68 -16.24
CA THR A 1103 6.08 -53.42 -17.56
C THR A 1103 4.58 -53.68 -17.58
N CYS A 1104 3.85 -52.94 -18.39
CA CYS A 1104 2.43 -53.16 -18.61
C CYS A 1104 2.10 -52.86 -20.07
N GLN A 1105 1.30 -53.73 -20.69
CA GLN A 1105 0.78 -53.46 -22.03
C GLN A 1105 -0.64 -52.92 -21.94
N VAL A 1106 -0.86 -51.79 -22.61
CA VAL A 1106 -2.12 -51.06 -22.61
C VAL A 1106 -2.53 -50.76 -24.05
N THR A 1107 -3.83 -50.86 -24.34
CA THR A 1107 -4.36 -50.54 -25.67
C THR A 1107 -5.03 -49.18 -25.63
N LEU A 1108 -4.65 -48.26 -26.51
CA LEU A 1108 -5.32 -46.96 -26.61
C LEU A 1108 -6.74 -47.14 -27.15
N ASP A 1109 -7.68 -46.36 -26.64
CA ASP A 1109 -9.04 -46.27 -27.16
C ASP A 1109 -9.09 -45.63 -28.57
N ASP A 1110 -10.27 -45.58 -29.18
CA ASP A 1110 -10.46 -45.04 -30.54
C ASP A 1110 -10.04 -43.56 -30.69
N GLU A 1111 -9.90 -42.81 -29.58
CA GLU A 1111 -9.48 -41.40 -29.58
C GLU A 1111 -7.96 -41.24 -29.70
N GLY A 1112 -7.18 -42.29 -29.41
CA GLY A 1112 -5.73 -42.29 -29.61
C GLY A 1112 -4.95 -41.43 -28.61
N THR A 1113 -5.57 -41.01 -27.51
CA THR A 1113 -4.90 -40.26 -26.43
C THR A 1113 -5.27 -40.83 -25.07
N ALA A 1114 -4.29 -41.08 -24.21
CA ALA A 1114 -4.53 -41.57 -22.86
C ALA A 1114 -3.57 -40.97 -21.84
N SER A 1115 -4.08 -40.63 -20.66
CA SER A 1115 -3.29 -40.18 -19.52
C SER A 1115 -3.25 -41.21 -18.41
N PHE A 1116 -2.17 -41.21 -17.64
CA PHE A 1116 -2.01 -42.11 -16.50
C PHE A 1116 -1.10 -41.58 -15.39
N HIS A 1117 -1.31 -42.14 -14.21
CA HIS A 1117 -0.45 -42.14 -13.03
C HIS A 1117 0.00 -43.57 -12.73
N ILE A 1118 1.04 -43.68 -11.91
CA ILE A 1118 1.43 -44.97 -11.32
C ILE A 1118 1.05 -44.95 -9.84
N VAL A 1119 0.18 -45.87 -9.45
CA VAL A 1119 -0.32 -46.08 -8.09
C VAL A 1119 0.52 -47.16 -7.42
N VAL A 1120 0.94 -46.93 -6.18
CA VAL A 1120 1.72 -47.90 -5.39
C VAL A 1120 0.80 -48.65 -4.42
N ASP A 1121 0.93 -49.98 -4.36
CA ASP A 1121 0.22 -50.88 -3.45
C ASP A 1121 -1.31 -50.72 -3.44
N GLU A 1122 -1.89 -50.43 -4.60
CA GLU A 1122 -3.32 -50.12 -4.79
C GLU A 1122 -3.82 -48.91 -3.97
N ASP A 1123 -2.92 -48.10 -3.41
CA ASP A 1123 -3.28 -46.94 -2.61
C ASP A 1123 -3.36 -45.68 -3.45
N SER A 1124 -4.58 -45.17 -3.64
CA SER A 1124 -4.86 -43.93 -4.37
C SER A 1124 -4.19 -42.69 -3.76
N GLY A 1125 -3.66 -42.76 -2.53
CA GLY A 1125 -2.86 -41.70 -1.90
C GLY A 1125 -1.36 -41.79 -2.13
N LEU A 1126 -0.89 -42.78 -2.91
CA LEU A 1126 0.52 -42.99 -3.25
C LEU A 1126 0.69 -42.97 -4.78
N LEU A 1127 0.61 -41.78 -5.37
CA LEU A 1127 0.66 -41.57 -6.82
C LEU A 1127 2.03 -41.06 -7.26
N MET A 1128 2.66 -41.74 -8.20
CA MET A 1128 3.78 -41.20 -8.97
C MET A 1128 3.27 -40.46 -10.20
N TYR A 1129 3.89 -39.32 -10.51
CA TYR A 1129 3.48 -38.39 -11.55
C TYR A 1129 4.68 -37.62 -12.14
N PRO A 1130 4.59 -37.06 -13.36
CA PRO A 1130 5.66 -36.23 -13.92
C PRO A 1130 5.63 -34.80 -13.37
N ASP A 1131 6.76 -34.14 -13.19
CA ASP A 1131 6.80 -32.67 -13.12
C ASP A 1131 6.80 -32.02 -14.52
N GLU A 1132 7.00 -30.69 -14.58
CA GLU A 1132 7.02 -29.93 -15.84
C GLU A 1132 8.13 -30.39 -16.81
N GLU A 1133 9.22 -30.99 -16.30
CA GLU A 1133 10.32 -31.54 -17.11
C GLU A 1133 10.15 -33.04 -17.41
N MET A 1134 8.97 -33.61 -17.11
CA MET A 1134 8.67 -35.04 -17.21
C MET A 1134 9.44 -35.94 -16.23
N ALA A 1135 10.11 -35.36 -15.23
CA ALA A 1135 10.79 -36.13 -14.21
C ALA A 1135 9.78 -36.78 -13.25
N LEU A 1136 9.98 -38.06 -12.92
CA LEU A 1136 9.14 -38.78 -11.97
C LEU A 1136 9.21 -38.14 -10.58
N ARG A 1137 8.05 -37.70 -10.09
CA ARG A 1137 7.73 -37.27 -8.72
C ARG A 1137 6.78 -38.26 -8.04
N GLY A 1138 6.54 -38.07 -6.75
CA GLY A 1138 5.75 -39.00 -5.91
C GLY A 1138 6.56 -40.20 -5.40
N PRO A 1139 5.93 -41.23 -4.76
CA PRO A 1139 4.49 -41.32 -4.62
C PRO A 1139 4.00 -40.31 -3.59
N ASP A 1140 3.02 -39.52 -3.96
CA ASP A 1140 2.49 -38.44 -3.14
C ASP A 1140 0.96 -38.36 -3.36
N ALA A 1141 0.23 -37.92 -2.35
CA ALA A 1141 -1.22 -37.83 -2.38
C ALA A 1141 -1.73 -36.63 -3.21
N ASP A 1142 -0.89 -35.61 -3.39
CA ASP A 1142 -1.25 -34.32 -4.02
C ASP A 1142 -0.76 -34.22 -5.49
N ALA A 1143 -0.78 -35.34 -6.23
CA ALA A 1143 -0.41 -35.40 -7.64
C ALA A 1143 -1.36 -34.55 -8.51
N SER A 1144 -0.83 -33.53 -9.21
CA SER A 1144 -1.64 -32.61 -10.04
C SER A 1144 -1.43 -32.75 -11.55
N THR A 1145 -0.37 -33.45 -11.96
CA THR A 1145 0.09 -33.63 -13.36
C THR A 1145 0.08 -35.12 -13.73
N PHE A 1146 0.06 -35.46 -15.02
CA PHE A 1146 -0.08 -36.85 -15.50
C PHE A 1146 0.79 -37.10 -16.74
N TRP A 1147 1.26 -38.34 -16.92
CA TRP A 1147 1.87 -38.73 -18.20
C TRP A 1147 0.78 -38.84 -19.27
N CYS A 1148 1.07 -38.44 -20.50
CA CYS A 1148 0.13 -38.46 -21.61
C CYS A 1148 0.75 -39.18 -22.82
N ILE A 1149 0.05 -40.19 -23.33
CA ILE A 1149 0.39 -40.94 -24.54
C ILE A 1149 -0.52 -40.47 -25.66
N GLN A 1150 0.04 -40.15 -26.82
CA GLN A 1150 -0.69 -39.81 -28.04
C GLN A 1150 -0.25 -40.72 -29.19
N GLY A 1151 -1.21 -41.34 -29.88
CA GLY A 1151 -1.00 -42.34 -30.93
C GLY A 1151 -2.25 -42.65 -31.74
N PHE A 1152 -2.27 -43.78 -32.45
CA PHE A 1152 -3.46 -44.27 -33.17
C PHE A 1152 -4.31 -45.16 -32.27
N GLY A 1153 -5.63 -44.96 -32.28
CA GLY A 1153 -6.56 -45.78 -31.50
C GLY A 1153 -6.51 -47.25 -31.88
N GLY A 1154 -6.57 -48.12 -30.87
CA GLY A 1154 -6.41 -49.57 -31.01
C GLY A 1154 -4.97 -50.09 -31.01
N ASN A 1155 -3.95 -49.22 -31.01
CA ASN A 1155 -2.56 -49.66 -30.86
C ASN A 1155 -2.24 -50.05 -29.42
N VAL A 1156 -1.40 -51.09 -29.27
CA VAL A 1156 -0.87 -51.53 -27.98
C VAL A 1156 0.45 -50.80 -27.72
N TYR A 1157 0.58 -50.20 -26.53
CA TYR A 1157 1.79 -49.60 -26.01
C TYR A 1157 2.30 -50.42 -24.82
N GLU A 1158 3.62 -50.59 -24.75
CA GLU A 1158 4.29 -51.12 -23.57
C GLU A 1158 4.79 -49.94 -22.73
N ILE A 1159 4.24 -49.80 -21.52
CA ILE A 1159 4.69 -48.84 -20.52
C ILE A 1159 5.72 -49.52 -19.64
N LYS A 1160 6.85 -48.87 -19.45
CA LYS A 1160 7.99 -49.33 -18.68
C LYS A 1160 8.24 -48.39 -17.50
N LEU A 1161 8.24 -48.94 -16.29
CA LEU A 1161 8.74 -48.31 -15.07
C LEU A 1161 10.08 -48.95 -14.71
N ASP A 1162 11.17 -48.21 -14.89
CA ASP A 1162 12.53 -48.64 -14.58
C ASP A 1162 13.04 -47.93 -13.33
N LEU A 1163 12.90 -48.59 -12.17
CA LEU A 1163 13.34 -48.04 -10.89
C LEU A 1163 14.87 -48.09 -10.71
N THR A 1164 15.60 -48.67 -11.67
CA THR A 1164 17.07 -48.70 -11.67
C THR A 1164 17.68 -47.52 -12.42
N GLU A 1165 16.89 -46.80 -13.21
CA GLU A 1165 17.31 -45.62 -13.95
C GLU A 1165 17.54 -44.44 -12.99
N ARG A 1166 18.67 -43.74 -13.16
CA ARG A 1166 19.05 -42.60 -12.31
C ARG A 1166 18.43 -41.29 -12.81
N ASP A 1167 18.23 -41.18 -14.11
CA ASP A 1167 17.54 -40.03 -14.70
C ASP A 1167 16.03 -40.17 -14.50
N ARG A 1168 15.47 -39.38 -13.57
CA ARG A 1168 14.04 -39.43 -13.22
C ARG A 1168 13.13 -39.11 -14.41
N THR A 1169 13.62 -38.42 -15.45
CA THR A 1169 12.85 -38.16 -16.69
C THR A 1169 12.72 -39.40 -17.58
N ARG A 1170 13.53 -40.44 -17.33
CA ARG A 1170 13.58 -41.69 -18.11
C ARG A 1170 13.11 -42.92 -17.35
N MET A 1171 12.78 -42.76 -16.07
CA MET A 1171 12.26 -43.86 -15.24
C MET A 1171 10.90 -44.37 -15.74
N VAL A 1172 10.09 -43.51 -16.37
CA VAL A 1172 8.83 -43.91 -17.00
C VAL A 1172 8.92 -43.64 -18.49
N THR A 1173 8.81 -44.70 -19.27
CA THR A 1173 8.85 -44.62 -20.74
C THR A 1173 7.72 -45.46 -21.33
N TRP A 1174 7.34 -45.17 -22.56
CA TRP A 1174 6.35 -45.96 -23.29
C TRP A 1174 6.71 -46.02 -24.77
N GLU A 1175 6.52 -47.19 -25.36
CA GLU A 1175 6.75 -47.41 -26.78
C GLU A 1175 5.67 -48.32 -27.40
N PRO A 1176 5.39 -48.21 -28.71
CA PRO A 1176 4.45 -49.11 -29.38
C PRO A 1176 4.92 -50.57 -29.27
N ALA A 1177 4.08 -51.46 -28.74
CA ALA A 1177 4.42 -52.87 -28.59
C ALA A 1177 4.61 -53.52 -29.98
N VAL A 1178 5.77 -54.14 -30.20
CA VAL A 1178 6.05 -54.86 -31.44
C VAL A 1178 5.22 -56.15 -31.47
N ILE A 1179 4.14 -56.18 -32.25
CA ILE A 1179 3.39 -57.41 -32.50
C ILE A 1179 4.31 -58.37 -33.27
N GLY A 1180 4.92 -59.30 -32.54
CA GLY A 1180 5.62 -60.44 -33.12
C GLY A 1180 4.63 -61.28 -33.92
N ALA A 1181 4.84 -61.36 -35.23
CA ALA A 1181 4.08 -62.21 -36.13
C ALA A 1181 4.15 -63.69 -35.68
N LEU A 1182 3.00 -64.26 -35.34
CA LEU A 1182 2.76 -65.70 -35.39
C LEU A 1182 1.41 -65.95 -36.10
N ALA A 1183 1.55 -66.36 -37.36
CA ALA A 1183 0.55 -66.90 -38.31
C ALA A 1183 -0.51 -65.95 -38.89
#